data_AF-A0A8J8MHB7-F1
#
_entry.id   AF-A0A8J8MHB7-F1
#
_cell.length_a   1.000
_cell.length_b   1.000
_cell.length_c   1.000
_cell.angle_alpha   90.00
_cell.angle_beta   90.00
_cell.angle_gamma   90.00
#
_symmetry.space_group_name_H-M   'P 1'
#
loop_
_entity.id
_entity.type
_entity.pdbx_description
1 polymer ?
#
loop_
_entity_poly.entity_id
_entity_poly.type
_entity_poly.pdbx_seq_one_letter_code
_entity_poly.pdbx_strand_id
1 'polypeptide(L)'
;MMRKEYDLSGSWICKLDPQDMGIKEKWFNQIIDGKTVMLPGTTNEFGLGEKLDVSQLTVKEQLKRLRQKYRYKGRAWYQKTITLPEDTNHLNSLLYFERVMFSSQVWIDGMELGVQDSLSTPHTYKVQKQRGKKYTTITICIDNRDVQKIGEFSSAYTDETQTIWNGIIGRMSWQMMNPISIQHMDCFTSLSKKNIRIKMHTITDIAIKTDGTKVQIILKDDGKQLEMWSEPIKLKSGDMVSEFTVNVDAQLKGWDEFTPHTYELTLNVLDHGGKICDSLSKHIGFRDIKVHQTQFSINDRVVFLRGTLECCIFPKTGYPPTTSPYWIKIFKTMKSYGLNHLRFHSWCPPEIAFECADAYGIYLQVEGPIWMDTWCEMTVGCEESHYTYLMDEAKRIVKHYASHPSFCLFSNGNELNGDFSLLHDIVHCFSEDKRFLSTLTSNWDRAVDELDEYFVAQTVDGIGLRGQYFLKELVEGTKLNYSEAVTKRNMPIVVHEVGQYCVYPQMSEIRKYDGCLIPTNFLCIYEDLKSKGLLDEADMFTSISGRLAVDLYKAEIEAALRTTGLGGVQLLDLHDFPGQGTATVGIIDAFWDTKGLIQPHQFKQFFSDVVPLVELDKYIWDTSDVLTFHVLIANYGNSDLVDATLRVSLIDKTGKTHKTRTIKKDFIPQGELKKLESLNDIELDIFTDNIELTLVVEILGTEIKNEWTLWVMKDSNPLQEKTFKIYNAYNVEMKKSIMMGEKILYLPSMDDFNHGKSSKYIPVFWSPVHFSSDDSCGTWINKEHEIFRDFPTQEYSNALWGYMIDHAFTVEYGYLSHELIPITRQIPNFNDNNRRSSLFEVMVGKSKVLFCGLDFRGQLKPEQIGLWNSILSYMEHDNNSCACSVTIDSFEQFHLAGESDAKKDLGGINLAIGKKAVADSELEESFSAQKGNEPIAHTLWKAADYEVGHWWQVDLGEVVYVKGTKVKFEKKANYLYVIQVSNDGIHWETASNQTGQTSMEQVRTDILNIEARYIKIVYNGLPEDVCAAHYSFEVYG
;
A
#
# COMPACT_ATOMS: atom_id res chain seq x y z
N MET A 1 10.70 19.44 46.96
CA MET A 1 11.58 18.76 45.98
C MET A 1 10.76 18.59 44.73
N MET A 2 11.32 18.82 43.55
CA MET A 2 10.60 18.58 42.28
C MET A 2 10.33 17.08 42.09
N ARG A 3 9.42 16.72 41.17
CA ARG A 3 9.10 15.33 40.78
C ARG A 3 10.38 14.50 40.63
N LYS A 4 10.44 13.34 41.28
CA LYS A 4 11.55 12.39 41.15
C LYS A 4 11.12 11.23 40.27
N GLU A 5 11.94 10.89 39.29
CA GLU A 5 11.69 9.77 38.40
C GLU A 5 12.78 8.73 38.59
N TYR A 6 12.38 7.49 38.87
CA TYR A 6 13.29 6.34 38.96
C TYR A 6 13.14 5.52 37.69
N ASP A 7 14.21 5.40 36.94
CA ASP A 7 14.27 4.56 35.75
C ASP A 7 14.12 3.08 36.13
N LEU A 8 13.18 2.41 35.47
CA LEU A 8 12.92 0.97 35.65
C LEU A 8 13.57 0.12 34.55
N SER A 9 14.27 0.74 33.59
CA SER A 9 15.02 0.07 32.54
C SER A 9 16.12 -0.86 33.07
N GLY A 10 16.58 -1.77 32.23
CA GLY A 10 17.65 -2.72 32.52
C GLY A 10 17.14 -4.16 32.69
N SER A 11 17.77 -4.90 33.60
CA SER A 11 17.52 -6.34 33.79
C SER A 11 16.16 -6.62 34.45
N TRP A 12 15.40 -7.53 33.88
CA TRP A 12 14.14 -8.10 34.38
C TRP A 12 14.16 -9.63 34.24
N ILE A 13 13.44 -10.36 35.11
CA ILE A 13 13.17 -11.78 34.90
C ILE A 13 11.89 -11.90 34.06
N CYS A 14 11.93 -12.68 32.98
CA CYS A 14 10.79 -12.93 32.09
C CYS A 14 10.42 -14.42 32.09
N LYS A 15 9.13 -14.72 32.27
CA LYS A 15 8.56 -16.07 32.13
C LYS A 15 7.35 -16.04 31.19
N LEU A 16 7.42 -16.79 30.10
CA LEU A 16 6.27 -16.99 29.20
C LEU A 16 5.20 -17.83 29.90
N ASP A 17 3.93 -17.54 29.64
CA ASP A 17 2.76 -18.21 30.22
C ASP A 17 1.77 -18.69 29.15
N PRO A 18 2.19 -19.62 28.26
CA PRO A 18 1.33 -20.09 27.17
C PRO A 18 0.12 -20.91 27.63
N GLN A 19 0.07 -21.33 28.90
CA GLN A 19 -1.04 -22.09 29.48
C GLN A 19 -1.91 -21.27 30.45
N ASP A 20 -1.71 -19.94 30.54
CA ASP A 20 -2.45 -19.03 31.44
C ASP A 20 -2.47 -19.50 32.91
N MET A 21 -1.32 -19.97 33.41
CA MET A 21 -1.15 -20.49 34.77
C MET A 21 -0.73 -19.43 35.77
N GLY A 22 -0.12 -18.32 35.35
CA GLY A 22 0.49 -17.36 36.27
C GLY A 22 -0.48 -16.70 37.25
N ILE A 23 -1.71 -16.42 36.82
CA ILE A 23 -2.77 -15.92 37.72
C ILE A 23 -3.23 -17.02 38.68
N LYS A 24 -3.45 -18.25 38.18
CA LYS A 24 -3.93 -19.41 38.97
C LYS A 24 -2.93 -19.80 40.06
N GLU A 25 -1.65 -19.81 39.71
CA GLU A 25 -0.53 -20.16 40.60
C GLU A 25 0.01 -18.95 41.39
N LYS A 26 -0.59 -17.76 41.21
CA LYS A 26 -0.22 -16.53 41.91
C LYS A 26 1.26 -16.20 41.79
N TRP A 27 1.79 -16.20 40.56
CA TRP A 27 3.20 -15.88 40.30
C TRP A 27 3.62 -14.50 40.81
N PHE A 28 2.69 -13.55 40.93
CA PHE A 28 2.91 -12.25 41.56
C PHE A 28 3.25 -12.28 43.06
N ASN A 29 3.05 -13.42 43.75
CA ASN A 29 3.39 -13.61 45.18
C ASN A 29 4.70 -14.38 45.40
N GLN A 30 5.41 -14.74 44.35
CA GLN A 30 6.64 -15.53 44.42
C GLN A 30 7.69 -15.02 43.43
N ILE A 31 8.93 -15.46 43.60
CA ILE A 31 9.97 -15.23 42.58
C ILE A 31 9.68 -16.15 41.41
N ILE A 32 9.49 -15.60 40.21
CA ILE A 32 9.25 -16.40 39.02
C ILE A 32 10.57 -17.03 38.52
N ASP A 33 10.51 -18.30 38.13
CA ASP A 33 11.61 -18.96 37.42
C ASP A 33 11.52 -18.61 35.93
N GLY A 34 12.43 -17.76 35.47
CA GLY A 34 12.40 -17.19 34.12
C GLY A 34 13.77 -16.77 33.62
N LYS A 35 13.84 -16.34 32.37
CA LYS A 35 15.07 -15.85 31.74
C LYS A 35 15.27 -14.38 32.04
N THR A 36 16.52 -13.97 32.27
CA THR A 36 16.86 -12.55 32.36
C THR A 36 16.77 -11.89 30.99
N VAL A 37 16.05 -10.78 30.91
CA VAL A 37 15.85 -9.96 29.70
C VAL A 37 16.12 -8.49 29.98
N MET A 38 16.28 -7.69 28.93
CA MET A 38 16.58 -6.26 29.02
C MET A 38 15.37 -5.46 28.54
N LEU A 39 14.63 -4.86 29.47
CA LEU A 39 13.57 -3.91 29.12
C LEU A 39 14.12 -2.47 29.16
N PRO A 40 13.69 -1.56 28.27
CA PRO A 40 12.65 -1.75 27.25
C PRO A 40 13.11 -2.64 26.09
N GLY A 41 12.19 -3.46 25.56
CA GLY A 41 12.41 -4.42 24.49
C GLY A 41 11.31 -5.48 24.41
N THR A 42 11.45 -6.43 23.50
CA THR A 42 10.44 -7.44 23.16
C THR A 42 10.95 -8.88 23.29
N THR A 43 10.03 -9.81 23.49
CA THR A 43 10.30 -11.26 23.47
C THR A 43 11.05 -11.73 22.23
N ASN A 44 10.79 -11.14 21.06
CA ASN A 44 11.49 -11.44 19.82
C ASN A 44 13.00 -11.09 19.92
N GLU A 45 13.33 -9.90 20.41
CA GLU A 45 14.73 -9.48 20.65
C GLU A 45 15.45 -10.37 21.67
N PHE A 46 14.71 -10.93 22.62
CA PHE A 46 15.25 -11.83 23.65
C PHE A 46 15.36 -13.29 23.21
N GLY A 47 14.93 -13.63 21.99
CA GLY A 47 14.90 -15.01 21.50
C GLY A 47 13.90 -15.89 22.26
N LEU A 48 12.77 -15.32 22.67
CA LEU A 48 11.69 -16.00 23.39
C LEU A 48 10.47 -16.19 22.48
N GLY A 49 9.93 -17.41 22.45
CA GLY A 49 8.79 -17.76 21.61
C GLY A 49 9.13 -18.87 20.62
N GLU A 50 8.24 -19.06 19.66
CA GLU A 50 8.41 -20.00 18.56
C GLU A 50 9.40 -19.42 17.53
N LYS A 51 10.49 -20.14 17.27
CA LYS A 51 11.47 -19.75 16.24
C LYS A 51 10.89 -20.02 14.86
N LEU A 52 10.99 -19.05 13.95
CA LEU A 52 10.54 -19.21 12.57
C LEU A 52 11.26 -20.38 11.87
N ASP A 53 10.48 -21.28 11.28
CA ASP A 53 10.93 -22.29 10.33
C ASP A 53 10.35 -21.98 8.93
N VAL A 54 11.16 -21.35 8.08
CA VAL A 54 10.74 -20.94 6.73
C VAL A 54 10.38 -22.14 5.85
N SER A 55 10.92 -23.34 6.14
CA SER A 55 10.65 -24.54 5.34
C SER A 55 9.21 -25.05 5.46
N GLN A 56 8.48 -24.60 6.49
CA GLN A 56 7.07 -24.94 6.70
C GLN A 56 6.12 -23.96 6.00
N LEU A 57 6.62 -22.86 5.43
CA LEU A 57 5.80 -21.87 4.75
C LEU A 57 5.67 -22.22 3.26
N THR A 58 4.44 -22.23 2.77
CA THR A 58 4.18 -22.26 1.32
C THR A 58 4.72 -20.99 0.65
N VAL A 59 4.96 -21.03 -0.66
CA VAL A 59 5.37 -19.85 -1.45
C VAL A 59 4.40 -18.68 -1.23
N LYS A 60 3.09 -18.96 -1.28
CA LYS A 60 2.05 -17.95 -1.03
C LYS A 60 2.19 -17.32 0.36
N GLU A 61 2.49 -18.12 1.40
CA GLU A 61 2.71 -17.59 2.75
C GLU A 61 4.02 -16.80 2.88
N GLN A 62 5.07 -17.16 2.16
CA GLN A 62 6.32 -16.41 2.17
C GLN A 62 6.15 -15.03 1.53
N LEU A 63 5.42 -14.94 0.41
CA LEU A 63 5.18 -13.71 -0.34
C LEU A 63 4.23 -12.71 0.34
N LYS A 64 3.56 -13.09 1.43
CA LYS A 64 2.55 -12.22 2.08
C LYS A 64 3.16 -11.02 2.80
N ARG A 65 4.20 -11.23 3.60
CA ARG A 65 4.72 -10.25 4.57
C ARG A 65 6.09 -10.63 5.11
N LEU A 66 6.69 -9.72 5.87
CA LEU A 66 7.83 -10.01 6.76
C LEU A 66 7.42 -10.95 7.90
N ARG A 67 8.37 -11.68 8.49
CA ARG A 67 8.12 -12.64 9.59
C ARG A 67 9.03 -12.38 10.79
N GLN A 68 8.50 -12.48 12.00
CA GLN A 68 9.29 -12.41 13.23
C GLN A 68 10.29 -13.59 13.32
N LYS A 69 11.53 -13.34 13.78
CA LYS A 69 12.52 -14.39 14.07
C LYS A 69 12.03 -15.33 15.17
N TYR A 70 11.48 -14.76 16.23
CA TYR A 70 10.83 -15.48 17.33
C TYR A 70 9.46 -14.85 17.58
N ARG A 71 8.40 -15.64 17.46
CA ARG A 71 7.02 -15.19 17.62
C ARG A 71 6.47 -15.65 18.97
N TYR A 72 5.87 -14.74 19.72
CA TYR A 72 5.13 -15.09 20.94
C TYR A 72 3.86 -14.26 21.06
N LYS A 73 2.70 -14.94 21.11
CA LYS A 73 1.39 -14.37 21.35
C LYS A 73 0.73 -15.07 22.54
N GLY A 74 0.50 -14.33 23.62
CA GLY A 74 0.02 -14.85 24.90
C GLY A 74 0.53 -14.01 26.08
N ARG A 75 0.33 -14.53 27.30
CA ARG A 75 0.79 -13.83 28.52
C ARG A 75 2.28 -14.01 28.75
N ALA A 76 2.96 -12.96 29.16
CA ALA A 76 4.33 -13.03 29.66
C ALA A 76 4.46 -12.23 30.95
N TRP A 77 5.20 -12.79 31.90
CA TRP A 77 5.40 -12.23 33.24
C TRP A 77 6.80 -11.65 33.33
N TYR A 78 6.88 -10.40 33.79
CA TYR A 78 8.13 -9.67 34.01
C TYR A 78 8.24 -9.32 35.49
N GLN A 79 9.39 -9.61 36.10
CA GLN A 79 9.62 -9.34 37.52
C GLN A 79 10.96 -8.64 37.74
N LYS A 80 10.94 -7.61 38.60
CA LYS A 80 12.14 -6.89 39.02
C LYS A 80 12.02 -6.44 40.47
N THR A 81 13.07 -6.69 41.24
CA THR A 81 13.21 -6.15 42.59
C THR A 81 14.04 -4.87 42.53
N ILE A 82 13.52 -3.80 43.10
CA ILE A 82 14.19 -2.51 43.20
C ILE A 82 14.36 -2.13 44.67
N THR A 83 15.31 -1.22 44.92
CA THR A 83 15.45 -0.57 46.23
C THR A 83 14.79 0.79 46.15
N LEU A 84 13.80 1.05 47.02
CA LEU A 84 13.21 2.38 47.11
C LEU A 84 14.10 3.28 47.98
N PRO A 85 14.25 4.57 47.65
CA PRO A 85 14.93 5.52 48.52
C PRO A 85 14.21 5.71 49.85
N GLU A 86 14.97 5.98 50.91
CA GLU A 86 14.43 6.27 52.24
C GLU A 86 13.52 7.52 52.21
N ASP A 87 12.41 7.48 52.96
CA ASP A 87 11.46 8.58 53.19
C ASP A 87 10.68 9.12 51.96
N THR A 88 9.99 8.24 51.23
CA THR A 88 9.09 8.62 50.10
C THR A 88 7.60 8.45 50.42
N ASN A 89 7.26 8.03 51.65
CA ASN A 89 5.89 7.68 52.06
C ASN A 89 4.89 8.83 52.03
N HIS A 90 5.35 10.08 52.01
CA HIS A 90 4.51 11.25 51.91
C HIS A 90 4.20 11.63 50.46
N LEU A 91 4.92 11.08 49.47
CA LEU A 91 4.77 11.40 48.06
C LEU A 91 3.66 10.56 47.41
N ASN A 92 3.02 11.13 46.39
CA ASN A 92 2.18 10.39 45.46
C ASN A 92 3.08 9.62 44.49
N SER A 93 2.69 8.41 44.09
CA SER A 93 3.52 7.53 43.27
C SER A 93 2.73 6.98 42.08
N LEU A 94 3.39 6.91 40.94
CA LEU A 94 2.84 6.37 39.70
C LEU A 94 3.89 5.50 38.99
N LEU A 95 3.49 4.32 38.52
CA LEU A 95 4.27 3.60 37.50
C LEU A 95 3.85 4.08 36.12
N TYR A 96 4.82 4.27 35.24
CA TYR A 96 4.64 4.72 33.87
C TYR A 96 5.35 3.76 32.91
N PHE A 97 4.63 3.26 31.91
CA PHE A 97 5.17 2.45 30.81
C PHE A 97 4.72 3.08 29.49
N GLU A 98 5.66 3.56 28.69
CA GLU A 98 5.38 4.37 27.49
C GLU A 98 4.53 3.61 26.47
N ARG A 99 4.88 2.34 26.17
CA ARG A 99 4.09 1.54 25.22
C ARG A 99 4.14 0.05 25.53
N VAL A 100 2.96 -0.55 25.51
CA VAL A 100 2.72 -1.98 25.74
C VAL A 100 1.69 -2.45 24.73
N MET A 101 1.81 -3.70 24.28
CA MET A 101 0.81 -4.38 23.46
C MET A 101 0.35 -5.65 24.20
N PHE A 102 -0.93 -5.92 24.42
CA PHE A 102 -2.11 -5.04 24.35
C PHE A 102 -2.45 -4.56 25.75
N SER A 103 -2.58 -5.50 26.70
CA SER A 103 -2.86 -5.17 28.09
C SER A 103 -1.68 -5.46 29.01
N SER A 104 -1.60 -4.71 30.10
CA SER A 104 -0.72 -5.02 31.22
C SER A 104 -1.53 -5.07 32.51
N GLN A 105 -1.12 -5.94 33.42
CA GLN A 105 -1.60 -6.01 34.79
C GLN A 105 -0.40 -5.97 35.72
N VAL A 106 -0.46 -5.17 36.79
CA VAL A 106 0.71 -4.84 37.61
C VAL A 106 0.47 -5.13 39.08
N TRP A 107 1.49 -5.71 39.72
CA TRP A 107 1.54 -5.93 41.16
C TRP A 107 2.80 -5.33 41.76
N ILE A 108 2.67 -4.82 42.99
CA ILE A 108 3.79 -4.43 43.83
C ILE A 108 3.73 -5.25 45.11
N ASP A 109 4.77 -6.06 45.34
CA ASP A 109 4.86 -7.00 46.46
C ASP A 109 3.60 -7.87 46.61
N GLY A 110 3.05 -8.34 45.49
CA GLY A 110 1.84 -9.17 45.45
C GLY A 110 0.52 -8.42 45.52
N MET A 111 0.53 -7.09 45.75
CA MET A 111 -0.69 -6.27 45.72
C MET A 111 -0.97 -5.75 44.31
N GLU A 112 -2.15 -6.04 43.79
CA GLU A 112 -2.57 -5.62 42.45
C GLU A 112 -2.86 -4.12 42.38
N LEU A 113 -2.43 -3.47 41.29
CA LEU A 113 -2.71 -2.07 41.00
C LEU A 113 -3.82 -1.86 39.94
N GLY A 114 -4.14 -2.90 39.17
CA GLY A 114 -5.16 -2.89 38.13
C GLY A 114 -4.65 -3.33 36.76
N VAL A 115 -5.46 -3.09 35.74
CA VAL A 115 -5.19 -3.43 34.32
C VAL A 115 -5.25 -2.15 33.48
N GLN A 116 -4.37 -2.05 32.49
CA GLN A 116 -4.40 -1.05 31.41
C GLN A 116 -4.34 -1.76 30.06
N ASP A 117 -4.96 -1.18 29.04
CA ASP A 117 -5.21 -1.82 27.74
C ASP A 117 -5.11 -0.89 26.53
N SER A 118 -4.41 0.24 26.64
CA SER A 118 -4.24 1.16 25.51
C SER A 118 -3.18 0.65 24.53
N LEU A 119 -3.46 0.75 23.23
CA LEU A 119 -2.45 0.51 22.18
C LEU A 119 -1.71 1.79 21.81
N SER A 120 -2.32 2.94 22.09
CA SER A 120 -1.91 4.24 21.60
C SER A 120 -1.20 5.09 22.66
N THR A 121 -1.48 4.85 23.93
CA THR A 121 -1.04 5.72 25.03
C THR A 121 -0.35 4.97 26.16
N PRO A 122 0.44 5.68 26.99
CA PRO A 122 1.16 5.06 28.09
C PRO A 122 0.26 4.39 29.13
N HIS A 123 0.70 3.24 29.62
CA HIS A 123 0.07 2.55 30.74
C HIS A 123 0.55 3.16 32.06
N THR A 124 -0.40 3.62 32.87
CA THR A 124 -0.09 4.28 34.14
C THR A 124 -0.84 3.68 35.33
N TYR A 125 -0.17 3.57 36.48
CA TYR A 125 -0.73 2.94 37.68
C TYR A 125 -0.46 3.79 38.91
N LYS A 126 -1.51 4.21 39.61
CA LYS A 126 -1.38 4.85 40.93
C LYS A 126 -0.87 3.81 41.94
N VAL A 127 0.23 4.11 42.62
CA VAL A 127 0.84 3.24 43.62
C VAL A 127 0.44 3.71 45.02
N GLN A 128 -0.14 2.80 45.82
CA GLN A 128 -0.46 3.09 47.22
C GLN A 128 0.82 3.30 48.06
N LYS A 129 0.73 4.12 49.13
CA LYS A 129 1.87 4.46 50.00
C LYS A 129 2.43 3.20 50.70
N GLN A 130 3.64 2.78 50.31
CA GLN A 130 4.32 1.57 50.79
C GLN A 130 5.18 1.85 52.04
N ARG A 131 4.61 1.69 53.25
CA ARG A 131 5.35 2.00 54.50
C ARG A 131 6.38 0.92 54.88
N GLY A 132 7.64 1.32 55.02
CA GLY A 132 8.65 0.59 55.82
C GLY A 132 9.43 -0.53 55.11
N LYS A 133 9.33 -0.67 53.79
CA LYS A 133 10.09 -1.68 53.02
C LYS A 133 11.28 -1.05 52.28
N LYS A 134 12.45 -1.68 52.43
CA LYS A 134 13.68 -1.31 51.70
C LYS A 134 13.71 -1.85 50.26
N TYR A 135 13.18 -3.06 50.07
CA TYR A 135 13.11 -3.74 48.78
C TYR A 135 11.66 -3.93 48.38
N THR A 136 11.39 -3.74 47.10
CA THR A 136 10.06 -3.88 46.52
C THR A 136 10.16 -4.62 45.20
N THR A 137 9.29 -5.60 45.00
CA THR A 137 9.20 -6.39 43.77
C THR A 137 8.04 -5.90 42.94
N ILE A 138 8.34 -5.49 41.72
CA ILE A 138 7.36 -5.15 40.70
C ILE A 138 7.16 -6.40 39.84
N THR A 139 5.92 -6.85 39.70
CA THR A 139 5.55 -7.92 38.78
C THR A 139 4.55 -7.39 37.77
N ILE A 140 4.76 -7.68 36.48
CA ILE A 140 3.93 -7.22 35.37
C ILE A 140 3.54 -8.44 34.54
N CYS A 141 2.25 -8.64 34.30
CA CYS A 141 1.77 -9.59 33.30
C CYS A 141 1.35 -8.79 32.06
N ILE A 142 1.92 -9.11 30.90
CA ILE A 142 1.56 -8.50 29.61
C ILE A 142 0.86 -9.54 28.77
N ASP A 143 -0.32 -9.18 28.26
CA ASP A 143 -1.13 -10.00 27.36
C ASP A 143 -1.26 -9.29 26.01
N ASN A 144 -0.56 -9.79 24.99
CA ASN A 144 -0.58 -9.27 23.63
C ASN A 144 -1.57 -10.00 22.72
N ARG A 145 -2.54 -10.71 23.29
CA ARG A 145 -3.72 -11.18 22.54
C ARG A 145 -4.68 -10.02 22.28
N ASP A 146 -5.63 -10.24 21.39
CA ASP A 146 -6.66 -9.26 21.07
C ASP A 146 -7.73 -9.25 22.17
N VAL A 147 -7.42 -8.59 23.28
CA VAL A 147 -8.28 -8.57 24.48
C VAL A 147 -9.47 -7.64 24.34
N GLN A 148 -9.51 -6.78 23.32
CA GLN A 148 -10.61 -5.85 23.04
C GLN A 148 -11.39 -6.17 21.76
N LYS A 149 -10.97 -7.21 21.03
CA LYS A 149 -11.62 -7.72 19.82
C LYS A 149 -11.60 -6.72 18.67
N ILE A 150 -10.45 -6.09 18.44
CA ILE A 150 -10.26 -5.12 17.35
C ILE A 150 -9.76 -5.73 16.04
N GLY A 151 -9.56 -7.04 16.00
CA GLY A 151 -9.08 -7.81 14.85
C GLY A 151 -7.62 -7.50 14.48
N GLU A 152 -7.13 -8.16 13.43
CA GLU A 152 -5.69 -8.20 13.10
C GLU A 152 -5.30 -7.38 11.85
N PHE A 153 -6.19 -6.49 11.39
CA PHE A 153 -5.94 -5.66 10.20
C PHE A 153 -5.38 -4.28 10.55
N SER A 154 -5.76 -3.71 11.70
CA SER A 154 -5.25 -2.40 12.12
C SER A 154 -3.72 -2.39 12.16
N SER A 155 -3.10 -1.34 11.62
CA SER A 155 -1.65 -1.15 11.71
C SER A 155 -1.18 -1.11 13.16
N ALA A 156 -2.06 -0.75 14.12
CA ALA A 156 -1.78 -0.76 15.55
C ALA A 156 -1.58 -2.17 16.13
N TYR A 157 -2.13 -3.20 15.47
CA TYR A 157 -2.13 -4.58 15.94
C TYR A 157 -2.29 -5.55 14.74
N THR A 158 -1.18 -5.85 14.06
CA THR A 158 -1.17 -6.78 12.92
C THR A 158 0.18 -7.45 12.73
N ASP A 159 0.18 -8.70 12.26
CA ASP A 159 1.40 -9.38 11.81
C ASP A 159 1.89 -8.89 10.42
N GLU A 160 1.13 -8.05 9.71
CA GLU A 160 1.47 -7.50 8.38
C GLU A 160 2.58 -6.43 8.41
N THR A 161 2.63 -5.58 9.44
CA THR A 161 3.60 -4.47 9.57
C THR A 161 4.35 -4.48 10.90
N GLN A 162 3.79 -3.87 11.95
CA GLN A 162 4.47 -3.74 13.24
C GLN A 162 4.56 -5.05 14.02
N THR A 163 3.96 -6.13 13.57
CA THR A 163 3.90 -7.43 14.27
C THR A 163 3.13 -7.41 15.59
N ILE A 164 2.70 -8.59 16.04
CA ILE A 164 2.08 -8.75 17.36
C ILE A 164 3.18 -9.12 18.38
N TRP A 165 3.84 -8.10 18.95
CA TRP A 165 4.95 -8.25 19.88
C TRP A 165 4.50 -8.31 21.36
N ASN A 166 5.29 -8.95 22.23
CA ASN A 166 5.09 -8.92 23.69
C ASN A 166 6.33 -8.31 24.36
N GLY A 167 6.14 -7.31 25.21
CA GLY A 167 7.21 -6.58 25.87
C GLY A 167 6.75 -5.20 26.35
N ILE A 168 7.72 -4.37 26.74
CA ILE A 168 7.50 -2.94 27.05
C ILE A 168 8.57 -2.17 26.29
N ILE A 169 8.17 -1.20 25.49
CA ILE A 169 9.10 -0.33 24.75
C ILE A 169 8.98 1.12 25.24
N GLY A 170 10.03 1.91 25.01
CA GLY A 170 10.10 3.30 25.47
C GLY A 170 10.32 3.46 26.98
N ARG A 171 10.05 4.65 27.49
CA ARG A 171 10.27 5.06 28.88
C ARG A 171 9.50 4.15 29.83
N MET A 172 10.20 3.70 30.87
CA MET A 172 9.63 2.91 31.96
C MET A 172 10.12 3.49 33.28
N SER A 173 9.22 3.96 34.13
CA SER A 173 9.65 4.66 35.34
C SER A 173 8.66 4.56 36.51
N TRP A 174 9.21 4.73 37.71
CA TRP A 174 8.45 5.01 38.93
C TRP A 174 8.58 6.50 39.22
N GLN A 175 7.46 7.22 39.09
CA GLN A 175 7.39 8.66 39.27
C GLN A 175 6.83 8.99 40.64
N MET A 176 7.59 9.76 41.42
CA MET A 176 7.21 10.23 42.75
C MET A 176 6.94 11.74 42.70
N MET A 177 5.74 12.12 43.10
CA MET A 177 5.18 13.46 42.97
C MET A 177 4.81 14.00 44.34
N ASN A 178 4.82 15.32 44.49
CA ASN A 178 4.40 15.93 45.75
C ASN A 178 2.90 15.70 46.00
N PRO A 179 2.46 15.82 47.26
CA PRO A 179 1.04 15.72 47.61
C PRO A 179 0.09 16.65 46.86
N ILE A 180 0.57 17.83 46.44
CA ILE A 180 -0.06 18.65 45.41
C ILE A 180 0.75 18.41 44.15
N SER A 181 0.12 17.86 43.11
CA SER A 181 0.82 17.53 41.86
C SER A 181 -0.03 17.80 40.63
N ILE A 182 0.60 18.32 39.58
CA ILE A 182 0.02 18.49 38.26
C ILE A 182 0.19 17.16 37.52
N GLN A 183 -0.92 16.51 37.19
CA GLN A 183 -0.91 15.24 36.47
C GLN A 183 -0.84 15.46 34.96
N HIS A 184 -1.54 16.48 34.48
CA HIS A 184 -1.72 16.76 33.07
C HIS A 184 -2.07 18.22 32.85
N MET A 185 -1.77 18.75 31.68
CA MET A 185 -2.30 20.02 31.22
C MET A 185 -2.70 19.97 29.75
N ASP A 186 -3.92 20.43 29.46
CA ASP A 186 -4.39 20.68 28.11
C ASP A 186 -4.15 22.14 27.74
N CYS A 187 -3.47 22.37 26.62
CA CYS A 187 -3.16 23.71 26.13
C CYS A 187 -3.94 23.96 24.83
N PHE A 188 -4.81 24.97 24.86
CA PHE A 188 -5.57 25.46 23.72
C PHE A 188 -5.00 26.82 23.33
N THR A 189 -4.17 26.85 22.29
CA THR A 189 -3.54 28.07 21.79
C THR A 189 -4.35 28.65 20.63
N SER A 190 -4.41 29.99 20.53
CA SER A 190 -4.92 30.67 19.34
C SER A 190 -4.00 31.80 18.94
N LEU A 191 -3.58 31.83 17.68
CA LEU A 191 -2.70 32.86 17.15
C LEU A 191 -3.46 34.18 16.95
N SER A 192 -4.64 34.12 16.33
CA SER A 192 -5.50 35.28 16.07
C SER A 192 -6.02 35.94 17.35
N LYS A 193 -6.40 35.15 18.36
CA LYS A 193 -6.84 35.68 19.67
C LYS A 193 -5.68 36.01 20.61
N LYS A 194 -4.45 35.59 20.27
CA LYS A 194 -3.24 35.74 21.10
C LYS A 194 -3.47 35.28 22.55
N ASN A 195 -4.01 34.09 22.73
CA ASN A 195 -4.28 33.58 24.05
C ASN A 195 -3.96 32.10 24.19
N ILE A 196 -3.82 31.69 25.45
CA ILE A 196 -3.68 30.31 25.86
C ILE A 196 -4.80 30.03 26.87
N ARG A 197 -5.68 29.09 26.53
CA ARG A 197 -6.60 28.50 27.49
C ARG A 197 -6.01 27.19 27.99
N ILE A 198 -5.96 27.01 29.30
CA ILE A 198 -5.21 25.94 29.96
C ILE A 198 -6.17 25.19 30.88
N LYS A 199 -6.32 23.88 30.70
CA LYS A 199 -6.97 23.02 31.69
C LYS A 199 -5.91 22.24 32.43
N MET A 200 -5.69 22.60 33.69
CA MET A 200 -4.71 21.97 34.56
C MET A 200 -5.40 20.89 35.42
N HIS A 201 -4.95 19.64 35.30
CA HIS A 201 -5.42 18.52 36.09
C HIS A 201 -4.47 18.29 37.26
N THR A 202 -5.00 18.37 38.48
CA THR A 202 -4.21 18.29 39.71
C THR A 202 -4.75 17.22 40.64
N ILE A 203 -3.86 16.63 41.44
CA ILE A 203 -4.21 15.76 42.55
C ILE A 203 -3.69 16.39 43.84
N THR A 204 -4.58 16.48 44.85
CA THR A 204 -4.24 17.02 46.17
C THR A 204 -4.62 16.05 47.30
N ASP A 205 -3.67 15.74 48.18
CA ASP A 205 -3.91 14.93 49.37
C ASP A 205 -4.80 15.64 50.42
N ILE A 206 -5.63 14.87 51.14
CA ILE A 206 -6.64 15.34 52.12
C ILE A 206 -6.07 16.25 53.22
N ALA A 207 -4.78 16.11 53.56
CA ALA A 207 -4.18 16.70 54.75
C ALA A 207 -3.55 18.10 54.56
N ILE A 208 -3.63 18.71 53.37
CA ILE A 208 -2.86 19.92 53.04
C ILE A 208 -3.73 21.18 53.09
N LYS A 209 -3.22 22.22 53.76
CA LYS A 209 -3.80 23.57 53.69
C LYS A 209 -3.54 24.16 52.31
N THR A 210 -4.60 24.44 51.57
CA THR A 210 -4.55 24.97 50.20
C THR A 210 -4.93 26.45 50.12
N ASP A 211 -5.31 27.08 51.23
CA ASP A 211 -5.63 28.50 51.28
C ASP A 211 -4.43 29.37 50.87
N GLY A 212 -4.61 30.26 49.90
CA GLY A 212 -3.56 31.14 49.40
C GLY A 212 -2.65 30.51 48.33
N THR A 213 -2.95 29.29 47.86
CA THR A 213 -2.25 28.66 46.73
C THR A 213 -2.47 29.46 45.44
N LYS A 214 -1.43 29.55 44.61
CA LYS A 214 -1.49 30.19 43.29
C LYS A 214 -0.93 29.28 42.22
N VAL A 215 -1.36 29.47 40.98
CA VAL A 215 -0.69 28.94 39.79
C VAL A 215 0.07 30.08 39.15
N GLN A 216 1.37 29.88 38.93
CA GLN A 216 2.19 30.75 38.10
C GLN A 216 2.34 30.10 36.73
N ILE A 217 1.98 30.84 35.69
CA ILE A 217 2.00 30.41 34.30
C ILE A 217 3.14 31.18 33.63
N ILE A 218 4.12 30.48 33.05
CA ILE A 218 5.30 31.09 32.43
C ILE A 218 5.38 30.65 30.98
N LEU A 219 5.41 31.61 30.06
CA LEU A 219 5.67 31.35 28.65
C LEU A 219 7.12 31.73 28.34
N LYS A 220 7.86 30.82 27.69
CA LYS A 220 9.25 31.04 27.27
C LYS A 220 9.42 30.86 25.77
N ASP A 221 10.30 31.68 25.19
CA ASP A 221 10.80 31.58 23.81
C ASP A 221 12.31 31.34 23.86
N ASP A 222 12.79 30.25 23.26
CA ASP A 222 14.21 29.83 23.30
C ASP A 222 14.84 29.88 24.70
N GLY A 223 14.10 29.38 25.70
CA GLY A 223 14.51 29.33 27.11
C GLY A 223 14.46 30.67 27.85
N LYS A 224 14.14 31.78 27.17
CA LYS A 224 13.95 33.10 27.79
C LYS A 224 12.50 33.30 28.16
N GLN A 225 12.23 33.73 29.39
CA GLN A 225 10.88 34.11 29.81
C GLN A 225 10.37 35.27 28.95
N LEU A 226 9.26 35.03 28.25
CA LEU A 226 8.56 36.02 27.44
C LEU A 226 7.51 36.72 28.30
N GLU A 227 6.65 35.94 28.97
CA GLU A 227 5.58 36.43 29.82
C GLU A 227 5.34 35.53 31.03
N MET A 228 4.69 36.10 32.06
CA MET A 228 4.35 35.40 33.29
C MET A 228 3.06 35.95 33.90
N TRP A 229 2.15 35.03 34.25
CA TRP A 229 0.91 35.33 34.95
C TRP A 229 0.86 34.61 36.29
N SER A 230 0.00 35.07 37.21
CA SER A 230 -0.21 34.41 38.49
C SER A 230 -1.68 34.49 38.91
N GLU A 231 -2.32 33.32 38.99
CA GLU A 231 -3.75 33.18 39.27
C GLU A 231 -3.97 32.48 40.62
N PRO A 232 -4.91 32.94 41.46
CA PRO A 232 -5.28 32.21 42.67
C PRO A 232 -6.00 30.90 42.31
N ILE A 233 -5.70 29.82 43.03
CA ILE A 233 -6.37 28.52 42.84
C ILE A 233 -6.89 27.98 44.18
N LYS A 234 -8.10 27.40 44.15
CA LYS A 234 -8.70 26.72 45.31
C LYS A 234 -8.64 25.21 45.11
N LEU A 235 -7.59 24.58 45.61
CA LEU A 235 -7.44 23.14 45.53
C LEU A 235 -8.29 22.44 46.59
N LYS A 236 -9.05 21.43 46.16
CA LYS A 236 -9.76 20.48 47.02
C LYS A 236 -9.03 19.13 47.00
N SER A 237 -9.28 18.30 48.00
CA SER A 237 -8.72 16.97 47.99
C SER A 237 -9.29 16.10 46.85
N GLY A 238 -8.44 15.27 46.27
CA GLY A 238 -8.75 14.40 45.15
C GLY A 238 -8.30 14.98 43.81
N ASP A 239 -8.85 14.41 42.74
CA ASP A 239 -8.59 14.82 41.36
C ASP A 239 -9.42 16.10 41.07
N MET A 240 -8.77 17.15 40.57
CA MET A 240 -9.41 18.44 40.28
C MET A 240 -8.90 19.01 38.95
N VAL A 241 -9.83 19.55 38.14
CA VAL A 241 -9.51 20.32 36.94
C VAL A 241 -9.71 21.80 37.23
N SER A 242 -8.71 22.62 36.92
CA SER A 242 -8.78 24.08 36.99
C SER A 242 -8.53 24.67 35.61
N GLU A 243 -9.28 25.68 35.23
CA GLU A 243 -9.19 26.31 33.91
C GLU A 243 -8.74 27.76 34.02
N PHE A 244 -7.79 28.15 33.17
CA PHE A 244 -7.24 29.49 33.08
C PHE A 244 -7.27 29.94 31.63
N THR A 245 -7.42 31.24 31.39
CA THR A 245 -7.18 31.84 30.07
C THR A 245 -6.29 33.04 30.25
N VAL A 246 -5.12 33.01 29.62
CA VAL A 246 -4.15 34.10 29.63
C VAL A 246 -4.05 34.71 28.23
N ASN A 247 -4.07 36.03 28.15
CA ASN A 247 -3.77 36.75 26.92
C ASN A 247 -2.27 37.03 26.87
N VAL A 248 -1.70 36.93 25.67
CA VAL A 248 -0.28 37.13 25.40
C VAL A 248 -0.12 38.48 24.71
N ASP A 249 0.51 39.43 25.41
CA ASP A 249 0.75 40.78 24.91
C ASP A 249 1.94 40.84 23.94
N ALA A 250 2.89 39.93 24.09
CA ALA A 250 4.07 39.80 23.27
C ALA A 250 3.72 39.44 21.81
N GLN A 251 4.63 39.80 20.91
CA GLN A 251 4.52 39.40 19.51
C GLN A 251 4.78 37.90 19.38
N LEU A 252 3.76 37.16 18.94
CA LEU A 252 3.84 35.74 18.68
C LEU A 252 4.24 35.44 17.24
N LYS A 253 5.04 34.40 17.05
CA LYS A 253 5.26 33.74 15.75
C LYS A 253 4.30 32.54 15.68
N GLY A 254 3.62 32.40 14.54
CA GLY A 254 2.74 31.26 14.30
C GLY A 254 3.53 29.96 14.11
N TRP A 255 2.88 28.84 14.42
CA TRP A 255 3.34 27.50 14.06
C TRP A 255 2.63 27.04 12.78
N ASP A 256 3.40 26.61 11.78
CA ASP A 256 2.94 25.98 10.54
C ASP A 256 4.12 25.29 9.81
N GLU A 257 3.89 24.75 8.61
CA GLU A 257 4.92 24.04 7.84
C GLU A 257 6.10 24.89 7.36
N PHE A 258 5.94 26.21 7.31
CA PHE A 258 6.97 27.15 6.88
C PHE A 258 7.67 27.78 8.08
N THR A 259 6.93 27.96 9.18
CA THR A 259 7.39 28.51 10.45
C THR A 259 7.04 27.55 11.58
N PRO A 260 7.78 26.45 11.80
CA PRO A 260 7.50 25.47 12.85
C PRO A 260 7.95 25.95 14.24
N HIS A 261 7.51 27.14 14.65
CA HIS A 261 7.98 27.79 15.88
C HIS A 261 7.18 27.33 17.10
N THR A 262 7.90 26.87 18.14
CA THR A 262 7.31 26.38 19.40
C THR A 262 7.81 27.17 20.60
N TYR A 263 6.96 27.31 21.61
CA TYR A 263 7.25 27.92 22.90
C TYR A 263 7.24 26.86 24.01
N GLU A 264 7.88 27.14 25.15
CA GLU A 264 7.73 26.33 26.37
C GLU A 264 6.73 27.01 27.30
N LEU A 265 5.66 26.30 27.68
CA LEU A 265 4.71 26.73 28.71
C LEU A 265 4.98 25.95 29.99
N THR A 266 5.29 26.65 31.08
CA THR A 266 5.50 26.07 32.42
C THR A 266 4.38 26.48 33.36
N LEU A 267 3.77 25.51 34.05
CA LEU A 267 2.88 25.73 35.18
C LEU A 267 3.60 25.41 36.49
N ASN A 268 3.64 26.36 37.41
CA ASN A 268 4.13 26.17 38.78
C ASN A 268 2.97 26.34 39.76
N VAL A 269 2.70 25.33 40.59
CA VAL A 269 1.78 25.50 41.74
C VAL A 269 2.57 26.03 42.92
N LEU A 270 2.20 27.19 43.44
CA LEU A 270 2.85 27.88 44.57
C LEU A 270 1.99 27.76 45.83
N ASP A 271 2.59 27.40 46.97
CA ASP A 271 1.90 27.46 48.26
C ASP A 271 1.66 28.91 48.75
N HIS A 272 1.00 29.05 49.89
CA HIS A 272 0.74 30.35 50.53
C HIS A 272 2.02 31.14 50.89
N GLY A 273 3.17 30.47 50.97
CA GLY A 273 4.48 31.07 51.23
C GLY A 273 5.25 31.41 49.95
N GLY A 274 4.68 31.17 48.77
CA GLY A 274 5.31 31.40 47.47
C GLY A 274 6.30 30.32 47.04
N LYS A 275 6.32 29.15 47.70
CA LYS A 275 7.20 28.03 47.33
C LYS A 275 6.54 27.15 46.29
N ILE A 276 7.30 26.74 45.28
CA ILE A 276 6.86 25.78 44.26
C ILE A 276 6.60 24.41 44.89
N CYS A 277 5.34 24.00 44.86
CA CYS A 277 4.84 22.68 45.24
C CYS A 277 5.04 21.68 44.11
N ASP A 278 4.73 22.05 42.87
CA ASP A 278 4.96 21.22 41.70
C ASP A 278 5.12 22.06 40.44
N SER A 279 5.72 21.47 39.40
CA SER A 279 5.99 22.13 38.13
C SER A 279 5.82 21.17 36.96
N LEU A 280 5.16 21.62 35.89
CA LEU A 280 5.01 20.88 34.63
C LEU A 280 5.25 21.83 33.45
N SER A 281 6.12 21.42 32.52
CA SER A 281 6.38 22.13 31.26
C SER A 281 5.89 21.32 30.05
N LYS A 282 5.44 22.00 29.00
CA LYS A 282 5.14 21.40 27.68
C LYS A 282 5.53 22.38 26.56
N HIS A 283 5.93 21.83 25.42
CA HIS A 283 6.08 22.62 24.20
C HIS A 283 4.71 22.85 23.55
N ILE A 284 4.45 24.09 23.14
CA ILE A 284 3.20 24.51 22.47
C ILE A 284 3.52 25.32 21.21
N GLY A 285 2.64 25.30 20.22
CA GLY A 285 2.75 26.15 19.02
C GLY A 285 1.48 26.97 18.87
N PHE A 286 1.60 28.28 18.61
CA PHE A 286 0.43 29.12 18.37
C PHE A 286 -0.03 28.98 16.93
N ARG A 287 -1.24 28.48 16.73
CA ARG A 287 -1.87 28.47 15.42
C ARG A 287 -3.38 28.50 15.52
N ASP A 288 -4.03 28.78 14.39
CA ASP A 288 -5.44 28.50 14.20
C ASP A 288 -5.60 27.56 13.01
N ILE A 289 -6.26 26.41 13.20
CA ILE A 289 -6.67 25.50 12.12
C ILE A 289 -8.18 25.66 11.90
N LYS A 290 -8.59 25.82 10.64
CA LYS A 290 -10.00 26.07 10.29
C LYS A 290 -10.35 25.38 8.97
N VAL A 291 -11.65 25.28 8.75
CA VAL A 291 -12.25 24.90 7.47
C VAL A 291 -12.90 26.14 6.85
N HIS A 292 -12.57 26.42 5.59
CA HIS A 292 -13.21 27.46 4.78
C HIS A 292 -13.76 26.82 3.51
N GLN A 293 -15.08 26.65 3.47
CA GLN A 293 -15.76 25.97 2.35
C GLN A 293 -15.14 24.57 2.12
N THR A 294 -14.53 24.35 0.96
CA THR A 294 -13.93 23.07 0.57
C THR A 294 -12.44 22.97 0.88
N GLN A 295 -11.86 23.90 1.66
CA GLN A 295 -10.42 23.91 1.91
C GLN A 295 -10.06 24.08 3.39
N PHE A 296 -8.89 23.57 3.75
CA PHE A 296 -8.28 23.81 5.05
C PHE A 296 -7.58 25.17 5.08
N SER A 297 -7.52 25.80 6.25
CA SER A 297 -6.59 26.90 6.49
C SER A 297 -5.82 26.72 7.79
N ILE A 298 -4.57 27.21 7.79
CA ILE A 298 -3.72 27.33 8.96
C ILE A 298 -3.20 28.77 9.01
N ASN A 299 -3.46 29.45 10.13
CA ASN A 299 -3.09 30.85 10.32
C ASN A 299 -3.68 31.76 9.22
N ASP A 300 -4.95 31.50 8.87
CA ASP A 300 -5.74 32.17 7.82
C ASP A 300 -5.17 32.03 6.38
N ARG A 301 -4.19 31.13 6.16
CA ARG A 301 -3.69 30.76 4.83
C ARG A 301 -4.26 29.42 4.41
N VAL A 302 -4.71 29.32 3.16
CA VAL A 302 -5.26 28.07 2.61
C VAL A 302 -4.13 27.04 2.47
N VAL A 303 -4.39 25.80 2.86
CA VAL A 303 -3.43 24.70 2.82
C VAL A 303 -3.96 23.58 1.93
N PHE A 304 -3.09 23.07 1.06
CA PHE A 304 -3.27 21.80 0.38
C PHE A 304 -2.44 20.74 1.11
N LEU A 305 -3.08 19.68 1.61
CA LEU A 305 -2.37 18.58 2.26
C LEU A 305 -1.58 17.80 1.21
N ARG A 306 -0.25 17.86 1.31
CA ARG A 306 0.70 17.08 0.50
C ARG A 306 1.15 15.90 1.33
N GLY A 307 0.31 14.86 1.35
CA GLY A 307 0.38 13.78 2.31
C GLY A 307 0.93 12.47 1.78
N THR A 308 1.57 11.72 2.68
CA THR A 308 1.74 10.26 2.58
C THR A 308 1.16 9.62 3.83
N LEU A 309 1.25 8.30 3.95
CA LEU A 309 0.83 7.58 5.15
C LEU A 309 1.97 6.75 5.75
N GLU A 310 1.75 6.28 6.97
CA GLU A 310 2.65 5.40 7.71
C GLU A 310 1.80 4.30 8.37
N CYS A 311 2.06 3.04 7.99
CA CYS A 311 1.33 1.85 8.48
C CYS A 311 2.06 1.10 9.59
N CYS A 312 2.86 1.81 10.38
CA CYS A 312 3.67 1.23 11.46
C CYS A 312 4.75 0.26 10.93
N ILE A 313 5.41 0.65 9.84
CA ILE A 313 6.40 -0.13 9.11
C ILE A 313 7.79 0.10 9.73
N PHE A 314 8.21 -0.85 10.56
CA PHE A 314 9.52 -0.78 11.22
C PHE A 314 10.30 -2.08 11.01
N PRO A 315 10.89 -2.30 9.82
CA PRO A 315 11.41 -3.60 9.43
C PRO A 315 12.50 -4.18 10.33
N LYS A 316 13.23 -3.33 11.05
CA LYS A 316 14.28 -3.77 11.98
C LYS A 316 13.75 -4.26 13.31
N THR A 317 12.72 -3.63 13.86
CA THR A 317 12.26 -3.91 15.23
C THR A 317 10.97 -4.71 15.23
N GLY A 318 10.10 -4.51 14.25
CA GLY A 318 8.70 -4.93 14.33
C GLY A 318 8.01 -4.24 15.51
N TYR A 319 8.21 -2.93 15.67
CA TYR A 319 7.48 -2.02 16.59
C TYR A 319 8.01 -0.59 16.39
N PRO A 320 7.23 0.47 16.73
CA PRO A 320 7.65 1.85 16.50
C PRO A 320 8.78 2.33 17.43
N PRO A 321 9.76 3.09 16.92
CA PRO A 321 10.77 3.77 17.72
C PRO A 321 10.18 4.79 18.68
N THR A 322 10.68 4.79 19.91
CA THR A 322 10.35 5.75 20.97
C THR A 322 11.48 6.77 21.17
N THR A 323 12.28 7.01 20.13
CA THR A 323 13.39 7.98 20.14
C THR A 323 13.42 8.80 18.84
N SER A 324 13.96 10.02 18.90
CA SER A 324 13.90 10.98 17.80
C SER A 324 14.66 10.65 16.50
N PRO A 325 15.80 9.91 16.47
CA PRO A 325 16.61 9.81 15.25
C PRO A 325 15.86 9.27 14.03
N TYR A 326 14.97 8.29 14.22
CA TYR A 326 14.17 7.72 13.14
C TYR A 326 13.09 8.69 12.64
N TRP A 327 12.34 9.30 13.56
CA TRP A 327 11.30 10.29 13.21
C TRP A 327 11.88 11.54 12.52
N ILE A 328 13.06 12.00 12.96
CA ILE A 328 13.80 13.07 12.28
C ILE A 328 14.15 12.66 10.84
N LYS A 329 14.57 11.41 10.60
CA LYS A 329 14.85 10.91 9.25
C LYS A 329 13.60 10.96 8.37
N ILE A 330 12.47 10.45 8.88
CA ILE A 330 11.19 10.44 8.14
C ILE A 330 10.80 11.86 7.74
N PHE A 331 10.67 12.77 8.71
CA PHE A 331 10.15 14.12 8.43
C PHE A 331 11.10 14.96 7.57
N LYS A 332 12.42 14.78 7.70
CA LYS A 332 13.38 15.39 6.76
C LYS A 332 13.22 14.85 5.34
N THR A 333 13.01 13.54 5.21
CA THR A 333 12.81 12.90 3.90
C THR A 333 11.53 13.42 3.26
N MET A 334 10.42 13.40 3.98
CA MET A 334 9.15 13.99 3.53
C MET A 334 9.30 15.44 3.04
N LYS A 335 9.92 16.32 3.84
CA LYS A 335 10.15 17.73 3.44
C LYS A 335 11.03 17.84 2.20
N SER A 336 12.03 16.98 2.05
CA SER A 336 12.90 16.98 0.86
C SER A 336 12.13 16.65 -0.43
N TYR A 337 11.06 15.85 -0.32
CA TYR A 337 10.12 15.49 -1.40
C TYR A 337 8.91 16.45 -1.48
N GLY A 338 8.86 17.53 -0.69
CA GLY A 338 7.80 18.56 -0.77
C GLY A 338 6.53 18.28 0.04
N LEU A 339 6.50 17.19 0.82
CA LEU A 339 5.35 16.81 1.64
C LEU A 339 5.26 17.65 2.92
N ASN A 340 4.04 17.86 3.41
CA ASN A 340 3.73 18.57 4.65
C ASN A 340 2.79 17.80 5.59
N HIS A 341 2.27 16.65 5.16
CA HIS A 341 1.24 15.89 5.88
C HIS A 341 1.62 14.42 6.03
N LEU A 342 1.37 13.83 7.21
CA LEU A 342 1.50 12.39 7.44
C LEU A 342 0.22 11.85 8.10
N ARG A 343 -0.37 10.84 7.47
CA ARG A 343 -1.47 10.07 8.07
C ARG A 343 -0.94 8.81 8.73
N PHE A 344 -1.27 8.61 10.00
CA PHE A 344 -1.02 7.34 10.68
C PHE A 344 -2.19 6.39 10.44
N HIS A 345 -2.03 5.48 9.48
CA HIS A 345 -3.11 4.61 8.99
C HIS A 345 -3.52 3.60 10.08
N SER A 346 -4.70 3.77 10.66
CA SER A 346 -5.28 2.96 11.75
C SER A 346 -4.37 2.76 12.98
N TRP A 347 -3.58 3.78 13.36
CA TRP A 347 -2.80 3.78 14.61
C TRP A 347 -2.40 5.18 15.09
N CYS A 348 -1.90 5.26 16.33
CA CYS A 348 -1.36 6.47 16.93
C CYS A 348 0.13 6.28 17.30
N PRO A 349 1.03 7.20 16.91
CA PRO A 349 2.46 7.07 17.16
C PRO A 349 2.84 7.45 18.60
N PRO A 350 4.06 7.11 19.06
CA PRO A 350 4.59 7.59 20.34
C PRO A 350 4.77 9.13 20.38
N GLU A 351 4.82 9.71 21.59
CA GLU A 351 4.92 11.18 21.80
C GLU A 351 6.09 11.82 21.03
N ILE A 352 7.23 11.13 20.95
CA ILE A 352 8.42 11.62 20.24
C ILE A 352 8.18 11.89 18.75
N ALA A 353 7.21 11.22 18.12
CA ALA A 353 6.83 11.49 16.73
C ALA A 353 6.15 12.85 16.60
N PHE A 354 5.30 13.22 17.56
CA PHE A 354 4.68 14.54 17.63
C PHE A 354 5.72 15.63 17.90
N GLU A 355 6.63 15.43 18.86
CA GLU A 355 7.71 16.39 19.13
C GLU A 355 8.58 16.64 17.89
N CYS A 356 8.90 15.59 17.13
CA CYS A 356 9.63 15.72 15.89
C CYS A 356 8.77 16.43 14.82
N ALA A 357 7.49 16.07 14.67
CA ALA A 357 6.61 16.72 13.70
C ALA A 357 6.39 18.21 14.02
N ASP A 358 6.30 18.57 15.31
CA ASP A 358 6.26 19.95 15.80
C ASP A 358 7.50 20.73 15.34
N ALA A 359 8.68 20.15 15.48
CA ALA A 359 9.95 20.79 15.12
C ALA A 359 10.16 20.94 13.60
N TYR A 360 9.55 20.06 12.78
CA TYR A 360 9.70 20.07 11.32
C TYR A 360 8.49 20.64 10.56
N GLY A 361 7.43 21.03 11.28
CA GLY A 361 6.22 21.60 10.67
C GLY A 361 5.46 20.61 9.82
N ILE A 362 5.21 19.41 10.37
CA ILE A 362 4.42 18.36 9.71
C ILE A 362 3.02 18.31 10.34
N TYR A 363 2.00 18.35 9.49
CA TYR A 363 0.61 18.16 9.90
C TYR A 363 0.33 16.65 10.01
N LEU A 364 -0.17 16.22 11.16
CA LEU A 364 -0.46 14.82 11.43
C LEU A 364 -1.98 14.59 11.42
N GLN A 365 -2.38 13.54 10.71
CA GLN A 365 -3.67 12.88 10.92
C GLN A 365 -3.44 11.65 11.77
N VAL A 366 -3.97 11.68 12.99
CA VAL A 366 -3.90 10.57 13.96
C VAL A 366 -5.18 9.76 13.87
N GLU A 367 -5.05 8.44 13.87
CA GLU A 367 -6.20 7.55 13.84
C GLU A 367 -6.30 6.70 15.11
N GLY A 368 -7.52 6.36 15.48
CA GLY A 368 -7.74 5.28 16.43
C GLY A 368 -7.20 3.94 15.88
N PRO A 369 -6.90 2.98 16.77
CA PRO A 369 -6.25 1.71 16.40
C PRO A 369 -7.23 0.70 15.78
N ILE A 370 -8.08 1.13 14.83
CA ILE A 370 -9.09 0.26 14.22
C ILE A 370 -9.12 0.35 12.70
N TRP A 371 -9.30 -0.83 12.11
CA TRP A 371 -9.66 -1.05 10.72
C TRP A 371 -10.73 -2.15 10.73
N MET A 372 -11.99 -1.73 10.74
CA MET A 372 -13.17 -2.58 10.97
C MET A 372 -14.16 -2.42 9.83
N ASP A 373 -14.09 -3.32 8.87
CA ASP A 373 -14.90 -3.30 7.66
C ASP A 373 -15.52 -4.67 7.33
N THR A 374 -16.13 -4.79 6.16
CA THR A 374 -16.73 -6.06 5.70
C THR A 374 -15.68 -7.07 5.22
N TRP A 375 -14.49 -6.62 4.82
CA TRP A 375 -13.42 -7.47 4.32
C TRP A 375 -12.69 -8.18 5.46
N CYS A 376 -12.61 -7.56 6.63
CA CYS A 376 -12.03 -8.16 7.83
C CYS A 376 -13.03 -8.99 8.66
N GLU A 377 -14.23 -9.24 8.12
CA GLU A 377 -15.33 -9.98 8.78
C GLU A 377 -15.70 -9.42 10.18
N MET A 378 -15.45 -8.13 10.42
CA MET A 378 -15.59 -7.52 11.75
C MET A 378 -15.84 -6.01 11.63
N THR A 379 -17.06 -5.60 11.95
CA THR A 379 -17.51 -4.21 11.83
C THR A 379 -17.58 -3.49 13.17
N VAL A 380 -17.60 -2.16 13.15
CA VAL A 380 -17.76 -1.32 14.35
C VAL A 380 -19.07 -1.67 15.06
N GLY A 381 -18.99 -1.82 16.39
CA GLY A 381 -20.15 -2.15 17.24
C GLY A 381 -20.58 -3.62 17.26
N CYS A 382 -19.89 -4.54 16.54
CA CYS A 382 -20.25 -5.96 16.57
C CYS A 382 -19.97 -6.68 17.91
N GLU A 383 -19.18 -6.07 18.79
CA GLU A 383 -18.79 -6.59 20.10
C GLU A 383 -19.09 -5.59 21.22
N GLU A 384 -19.50 -6.08 22.40
CA GLU A 384 -19.87 -5.21 23.54
C GLU A 384 -18.71 -4.32 24.01
N SER A 385 -17.47 -4.82 23.92
CA SER A 385 -16.26 -4.06 24.28
C SER A 385 -16.09 -2.80 23.43
N HIS A 386 -16.59 -2.75 22.19
CA HIS A 386 -16.42 -1.61 21.29
C HIS A 386 -17.01 -0.31 21.87
N TYR A 387 -18.15 -0.40 22.55
CA TYR A 387 -18.86 0.75 23.13
C TYR A 387 -18.16 1.36 24.34
N THR A 388 -17.11 0.72 24.86
CA THR A 388 -16.29 1.24 25.95
C THR A 388 -14.86 1.52 25.49
N TYR A 389 -14.18 0.51 24.93
CA TYR A 389 -12.77 0.59 24.55
C TYR A 389 -12.49 1.68 23.51
N LEU A 390 -13.25 1.75 22.41
CA LEU A 390 -12.98 2.68 21.31
C LEU A 390 -13.09 4.14 21.77
N MET A 391 -14.14 4.42 22.54
CA MET A 391 -14.38 5.71 23.17
C MET A 391 -13.28 6.10 24.15
N ASP A 392 -12.89 5.19 25.03
CA ASP A 392 -11.85 5.45 26.03
C ASP A 392 -10.48 5.61 25.37
N GLU A 393 -10.18 4.85 24.33
CA GLU A 393 -8.93 4.95 23.58
C GLU A 393 -8.82 6.29 22.86
N ALA A 394 -9.88 6.76 22.18
CA ALA A 394 -9.91 8.09 21.57
C ALA A 394 -9.70 9.20 22.60
N LYS A 395 -10.37 9.11 23.77
CA LYS A 395 -10.19 10.07 24.88
C LYS A 395 -8.75 10.05 25.40
N ARG A 396 -8.13 8.87 25.51
CA ARG A 396 -6.73 8.73 25.91
C ARG A 396 -5.79 9.39 24.89
N ILE A 397 -5.98 9.16 23.59
CA ILE A 397 -5.18 9.76 22.51
C ILE A 397 -5.25 11.29 22.59
N VAL A 398 -6.47 11.85 22.60
CA VAL A 398 -6.68 13.31 22.65
C VAL A 398 -6.07 13.91 23.92
N LYS A 399 -6.26 13.26 25.07
CA LYS A 399 -5.68 13.71 26.34
C LYS A 399 -4.16 13.84 26.26
N HIS A 400 -3.46 12.82 25.74
CA HIS A 400 -2.00 12.85 25.74
C HIS A 400 -1.42 13.79 24.68
N TYR A 401 -1.97 13.73 23.46
CA TYR A 401 -1.26 14.25 22.29
C TYR A 401 -1.87 15.51 21.67
N ALA A 402 -3.14 15.85 21.91
CA ALA A 402 -3.81 16.95 21.18
C ALA A 402 -3.27 18.36 21.50
N SER A 403 -2.38 18.52 22.50
CA SER A 403 -1.71 19.80 22.75
C SER A 403 -0.42 19.99 21.94
N HIS A 404 0.03 18.97 21.22
CA HIS A 404 1.07 19.16 20.20
C HIS A 404 0.47 19.92 19.03
N PRO A 405 1.12 20.99 18.53
CA PRO A 405 0.65 21.60 17.31
C PRO A 405 0.60 20.54 16.20
N SER A 406 1.61 19.72 15.89
CA SER A 406 1.50 18.75 14.78
C SER A 406 0.25 17.86 14.73
N PHE A 407 -0.44 17.58 15.85
CA PHE A 407 -1.78 16.97 15.85
C PHE A 407 -2.82 17.92 15.21
N CYS A 408 -3.08 17.77 13.91
CA CYS A 408 -3.99 18.62 13.14
C CYS A 408 -5.34 17.96 12.85
N LEU A 409 -5.34 16.66 12.56
CA LEU A 409 -6.53 15.92 12.16
C LEU A 409 -6.70 14.64 12.99
N PHE A 410 -7.94 14.28 13.28
CA PHE A 410 -8.31 13.02 13.95
C PHE A 410 -9.35 12.27 13.13
N SER A 411 -9.24 10.94 13.13
CA SER A 411 -10.26 10.02 12.61
C SER A 411 -10.34 8.80 13.53
N ASN A 412 -11.49 8.15 13.64
CA ASN A 412 -11.60 6.95 14.48
C ASN A 412 -10.76 5.79 13.95
N GLY A 413 -10.49 5.73 12.63
CA GLY A 413 -9.76 4.63 12.02
C GLY A 413 -9.84 4.63 10.50
N ASN A 414 -9.46 3.50 9.91
CA ASN A 414 -9.48 3.27 8.47
C ASN A 414 -10.69 2.43 8.05
N GLU A 415 -11.34 2.86 6.98
CA GLU A 415 -12.35 2.11 6.23
C GLU A 415 -13.54 1.59 7.06
N LEU A 416 -13.92 2.32 8.10
CA LEU A 416 -14.86 1.80 9.10
C LEU A 416 -16.28 1.62 8.56
N ASN A 417 -16.88 0.48 8.92
CA ASN A 417 -18.26 0.12 8.61
C ASN A 417 -18.97 -0.39 9.87
N GLY A 418 -20.31 -0.51 9.86
CA GLY A 418 -21.11 -0.94 11.02
C GLY A 418 -21.82 0.22 11.73
N ASP A 419 -21.69 0.31 13.06
CA ASP A 419 -22.41 1.30 13.87
C ASP A 419 -21.78 2.71 13.78
N PHE A 420 -22.29 3.53 12.86
CA PHE A 420 -21.88 4.93 12.73
C PHE A 420 -22.34 5.83 13.88
N SER A 421 -23.36 5.44 14.66
CA SER A 421 -23.76 6.19 15.85
C SER A 421 -22.68 6.12 16.93
N LEU A 422 -22.02 4.96 17.08
CA LEU A 422 -20.85 4.84 17.96
C LEU A 422 -19.70 5.75 17.49
N LEU A 423 -19.40 5.79 16.19
CA LEU A 423 -18.35 6.68 15.66
C LEU A 423 -18.68 8.16 15.86
N HIS A 424 -19.95 8.53 15.65
CA HIS A 424 -20.47 9.87 15.95
C HIS A 424 -20.28 10.21 17.43
N ASP A 425 -20.69 9.33 18.35
CA ASP A 425 -20.57 9.56 19.80
C ASP A 425 -19.12 9.81 20.22
N ILE A 426 -18.17 9.09 19.63
CA ILE A 426 -16.73 9.28 19.89
C ILE A 426 -16.29 10.67 19.46
N VAL A 427 -16.61 11.09 18.24
CA VAL A 427 -16.25 12.42 17.72
C VAL A 427 -16.98 13.53 18.50
N HIS A 428 -18.24 13.32 18.87
CA HIS A 428 -19.04 14.26 19.64
C HIS A 428 -18.38 14.64 20.97
N CYS A 429 -17.64 13.73 21.61
CA CYS A 429 -16.86 14.01 22.83
C CYS A 429 -15.82 15.13 22.65
N PHE A 430 -15.43 15.44 21.41
CA PHE A 430 -14.41 16.42 21.07
C PHE A 430 -14.94 17.59 20.24
N SER A 431 -16.26 17.70 20.04
CA SER A 431 -16.90 18.77 19.25
C SER A 431 -16.51 20.20 19.67
N GLU A 432 -16.26 20.41 20.97
CA GLU A 432 -15.80 21.69 21.55
C GLU A 432 -14.26 21.84 21.60
N ASP A 433 -13.51 20.82 21.21
CA ASP A 433 -12.06 20.84 21.16
C ASP A 433 -11.59 21.40 19.81
N LYS A 434 -11.11 22.64 19.82
CA LYS A 434 -10.66 23.33 18.60
C LYS A 434 -9.15 23.23 18.33
N ARG A 435 -8.47 22.25 18.94
CA ARG A 435 -7.03 22.00 18.70
C ARG A 435 -6.75 21.30 17.37
N PHE A 436 -7.71 20.49 16.91
CA PHE A 436 -7.66 19.66 15.70
C PHE A 436 -9.02 19.62 15.01
N LEU A 437 -9.06 19.11 13.78
CA LEU A 437 -10.29 18.82 13.02
C LEU A 437 -10.59 17.31 13.06
N SER A 438 -11.85 16.93 12.98
CA SER A 438 -12.29 15.54 13.11
C SER A 438 -13.18 15.05 11.96
N THR A 439 -13.11 13.75 11.69
CA THR A 439 -14.03 13.00 10.81
C THR A 439 -14.33 11.66 11.46
N LEU A 440 -15.46 11.05 11.11
CA LEU A 440 -15.85 9.77 11.70
C LEU A 440 -14.95 8.60 11.26
N THR A 441 -14.47 8.59 10.02
CA THR A 441 -13.61 7.53 9.47
C THR A 441 -12.85 8.06 8.26
N SER A 442 -11.69 7.45 8.00
CA SER A 442 -10.96 7.65 6.77
C SER A 442 -11.38 6.61 5.74
N ASN A 443 -11.59 7.03 4.49
CA ASN A 443 -12.08 6.23 3.37
C ASN A 443 -13.54 5.74 3.45
N TRP A 444 -14.08 5.47 2.27
CA TRP A 444 -15.46 5.18 1.85
C TRP A 444 -16.34 6.39 1.63
N ASP A 445 -17.02 6.34 0.50
CA ASP A 445 -18.10 7.25 0.16
C ASP A 445 -19.34 6.87 0.96
N ARG A 446 -19.74 7.81 1.82
CA ARG A 446 -20.85 7.67 2.76
C ARG A 446 -21.53 9.02 2.92
N ALA A 447 -22.75 8.98 3.46
CA ALA A 447 -23.40 10.20 3.92
C ALA A 447 -22.50 10.96 4.90
N VAL A 448 -22.47 12.28 4.74
CA VAL A 448 -21.74 13.19 5.63
C VAL A 448 -22.49 13.27 6.95
N ASP A 449 -21.76 13.06 8.05
CA ASP A 449 -22.27 13.29 9.40
C ASP A 449 -22.12 14.77 9.78
N GLU A 450 -22.96 15.28 10.67
CA GLU A 450 -22.89 16.70 11.08
C GLU A 450 -21.60 17.07 11.81
N LEU A 451 -20.88 16.09 12.34
CA LEU A 451 -19.59 16.26 13.01
C LEU A 451 -18.39 16.07 12.09
N ASP A 452 -18.58 15.70 10.81
CA ASP A 452 -17.49 15.67 9.85
C ASP A 452 -17.04 17.10 9.51
N GLU A 453 -15.81 17.45 9.88
CA GLU A 453 -15.18 18.71 9.50
C GLU A 453 -14.41 18.59 8.17
N TYR A 454 -14.09 17.36 7.76
CA TYR A 454 -13.45 17.03 6.49
C TYR A 454 -13.83 15.63 6.03
N PHE A 455 -13.55 15.30 4.78
CA PHE A 455 -13.88 14.02 4.18
C PHE A 455 -12.65 13.40 3.50
N VAL A 456 -12.34 12.14 3.81
CA VAL A 456 -11.26 11.38 3.17
C VAL A 456 -11.89 10.27 2.35
N ALA A 457 -11.73 10.27 1.03
CA ALA A 457 -12.38 9.28 0.19
C ALA A 457 -11.71 9.03 -1.16
N GLN A 458 -12.02 7.85 -1.73
CA GLN A 458 -11.71 7.48 -3.11
C GLN A 458 -12.78 7.89 -4.12
N THR A 459 -14.03 8.07 -3.66
CA THR A 459 -15.17 8.56 -4.44
C THR A 459 -16.01 9.54 -3.61
N VAL A 460 -16.74 10.43 -4.27
CA VAL A 460 -17.70 11.34 -3.64
C VAL A 460 -19.02 11.30 -4.40
N ASP A 461 -20.09 10.86 -3.74
CA ASP A 461 -21.40 10.62 -4.32
C ASP A 461 -21.35 9.78 -5.61
N GLY A 462 -20.52 8.74 -5.60
CA GLY A 462 -20.29 7.81 -6.70
C GLY A 462 -19.30 8.28 -7.78
N ILE A 463 -18.75 9.50 -7.66
CA ILE A 463 -17.79 10.04 -8.64
C ILE A 463 -16.36 9.76 -8.17
N GLY A 464 -15.53 9.21 -9.06
CA GLY A 464 -14.11 8.94 -8.82
C GLY A 464 -13.31 10.20 -8.43
N LEU A 465 -12.42 10.05 -7.46
CA LEU A 465 -11.55 11.12 -6.96
C LEU A 465 -10.05 10.73 -7.01
N ARG A 466 -9.72 9.57 -7.60
CA ARG A 466 -8.34 9.07 -7.73
C ARG A 466 -8.09 8.43 -9.10
N GLY A 467 -6.83 8.31 -9.47
CA GLY A 467 -6.37 7.92 -10.79
C GLY A 467 -6.87 6.55 -11.26
N GLN A 468 -7.11 5.62 -10.34
CA GLN A 468 -7.57 4.27 -10.65
C GLN A 468 -8.95 4.23 -11.36
N TYR A 469 -9.74 5.31 -11.25
CA TYR A 469 -11.00 5.46 -11.98
C TYR A 469 -10.84 6.07 -13.38
N PHE A 470 -9.65 6.61 -13.70
CA PHE A 470 -9.36 7.41 -14.89
C PHE A 470 -8.00 7.05 -15.52
N LEU A 471 -7.65 5.76 -15.52
CA LEU A 471 -6.34 5.27 -15.97
C LEU A 471 -6.01 5.67 -17.41
N LYS A 472 -7.03 5.74 -18.28
CA LYS A 472 -6.88 6.15 -19.67
C LYS A 472 -6.59 7.65 -19.77
N GLU A 473 -7.39 8.47 -19.11
CA GLU A 473 -7.28 9.92 -19.10
C GLU A 473 -5.96 10.39 -18.48
N LEU A 474 -5.44 9.66 -17.50
CA LEU A 474 -4.13 9.91 -16.88
C LEU A 474 -2.97 9.85 -17.88
N VAL A 475 -3.06 8.96 -18.89
CA VAL A 475 -1.95 8.63 -19.78
C VAL A 475 -2.10 9.22 -21.17
N GLU A 476 -3.29 9.75 -21.52
CA GLU A 476 -3.53 10.41 -22.79
C GLU A 476 -3.02 11.86 -22.79
N GLY A 477 -3.23 12.62 -21.71
CA GLY A 477 -2.83 14.03 -21.59
C GLY A 477 -2.76 14.50 -20.14
N THR A 478 -2.92 15.80 -19.89
CA THR A 478 -2.84 16.38 -18.54
C THR A 478 -4.11 17.11 -18.11
N LYS A 479 -5.25 16.92 -18.79
CA LYS A 479 -6.51 17.64 -18.49
C LYS A 479 -7.30 17.07 -17.32
N LEU A 480 -6.99 15.85 -16.87
CA LEU A 480 -7.70 15.22 -15.76
C LEU A 480 -7.65 16.10 -14.51
N ASN A 481 -8.81 16.24 -13.87
CA ASN A 481 -9.04 16.88 -12.57
C ASN A 481 -10.31 16.27 -11.94
N TYR A 482 -10.54 16.53 -10.67
CA TYR A 482 -11.63 15.94 -9.89
C TYR A 482 -12.71 16.97 -9.49
N SER A 483 -12.86 18.05 -10.27
CA SER A 483 -13.75 19.16 -9.93
C SER A 483 -15.21 18.70 -9.78
N GLU A 484 -15.64 17.73 -10.58
CA GLU A 484 -17.00 17.18 -10.49
C GLU A 484 -17.29 16.61 -9.10
N ALA A 485 -16.40 15.76 -8.58
CA ALA A 485 -16.51 15.18 -7.24
C ALA A 485 -16.43 16.25 -6.14
N VAL A 486 -15.49 17.20 -6.25
CA VAL A 486 -15.32 18.28 -5.25
C VAL A 486 -16.56 19.16 -5.13
N THR A 487 -17.26 19.43 -6.24
CA THR A 487 -18.49 20.24 -6.21
C THR A 487 -19.69 19.57 -5.52
N LYS A 488 -19.62 18.26 -5.23
CA LYS A 488 -20.71 17.54 -4.58
C LYS A 488 -20.83 17.82 -3.09
N ARG A 489 -19.74 18.20 -2.42
CA ARG A 489 -19.72 18.45 -0.97
C ARG A 489 -19.05 19.77 -0.63
N ASN A 490 -19.70 20.54 0.25
CA ASN A 490 -19.17 21.82 0.73
C ASN A 490 -18.30 21.61 1.98
N MET A 491 -17.25 20.80 1.85
CA MET A 491 -16.25 20.56 2.89
C MET A 491 -14.91 20.12 2.27
N PRO A 492 -13.79 20.20 3.00
CA PRO A 492 -12.51 19.74 2.51
C PRO A 492 -12.53 18.25 2.20
N ILE A 493 -12.17 17.93 0.96
CA ILE A 493 -12.01 16.55 0.51
C ILE A 493 -10.52 16.26 0.36
N VAL A 494 -10.06 15.18 0.97
CA VAL A 494 -8.72 14.64 0.83
C VAL A 494 -8.79 13.34 0.04
N VAL A 495 -8.01 13.25 -1.04
CA VAL A 495 -7.96 12.04 -1.86
C VAL A 495 -7.29 10.91 -1.09
N HIS A 496 -8.00 9.80 -0.95
CA HIS A 496 -7.52 8.61 -0.27
C HIS A 496 -6.61 7.76 -1.17
N GLU A 497 -5.39 7.50 -0.69
CA GLU A 497 -4.46 6.47 -1.19
C GLU A 497 -4.15 6.54 -2.70
N VAL A 498 -3.53 7.65 -3.10
CA VAL A 498 -3.01 7.92 -4.45
C VAL A 498 -1.71 7.13 -4.70
N GLY A 499 -1.46 6.65 -5.92
CA GLY A 499 -0.15 6.08 -6.28
C GLY A 499 0.04 4.56 -6.15
N GLN A 500 -1.03 3.77 -6.27
CA GLN A 500 -1.01 2.31 -6.06
C GLN A 500 -0.44 1.52 -7.26
N TYR A 501 0.77 1.86 -7.71
CA TYR A 501 1.45 1.26 -8.86
C TYR A 501 2.60 0.37 -8.41
N CYS A 502 2.52 -0.93 -8.67
CA CYS A 502 3.52 -1.88 -8.21
C CYS A 502 4.90 -1.65 -8.86
N VAL A 503 5.92 -1.40 -8.04
CA VAL A 503 7.33 -1.35 -8.39
C VAL A 503 7.97 -2.69 -8.05
N TYR A 504 8.79 -3.24 -8.93
CA TYR A 504 9.43 -4.53 -8.68
C TYR A 504 10.37 -4.48 -7.46
N PRO A 505 10.29 -5.43 -6.50
CA PRO A 505 11.07 -5.43 -5.26
C PRO A 505 12.59 -5.37 -5.48
N GLN A 506 13.27 -4.48 -4.74
CA GLN A 506 14.72 -4.32 -4.87
C GLN A 506 15.46 -5.39 -4.06
N MET A 507 16.02 -6.40 -4.73
CA MET A 507 16.71 -7.53 -4.07
C MET A 507 17.87 -7.08 -3.16
N SER A 508 18.53 -5.98 -3.51
CA SER A 508 19.61 -5.41 -2.70
C SER A 508 19.14 -5.02 -1.28
N GLU A 509 17.86 -4.72 -1.08
CA GLU A 509 17.27 -4.34 0.21
C GLU A 509 17.34 -5.45 1.26
N ILE A 510 17.41 -6.73 0.86
CA ILE A 510 17.48 -7.90 1.76
C ILE A 510 18.53 -7.71 2.86
N ARG A 511 19.68 -7.11 2.54
CA ARG A 511 20.78 -6.89 3.49
C ARG A 511 20.45 -5.92 4.63
N LYS A 512 19.41 -5.09 4.48
CA LYS A 512 18.99 -4.10 5.49
C LYS A 512 18.15 -4.73 6.61
N TYR A 513 17.60 -5.93 6.37
CA TYR A 513 16.82 -6.70 7.34
C TYR A 513 17.75 -7.46 8.30
N ASP A 514 18.49 -6.72 9.12
CA ASP A 514 19.46 -7.24 10.09
C ASP A 514 18.87 -7.40 11.51
N GLY A 515 17.62 -6.94 11.73
CA GLY A 515 16.95 -6.91 13.02
C GLY A 515 16.03 -8.11 13.32
N CYS A 516 14.86 -7.85 13.89
CA CYS A 516 13.90 -8.82 14.42
C CYS A 516 13.02 -9.50 13.37
N LEU A 517 12.92 -8.92 12.16
CA LEU A 517 12.11 -9.45 11.07
C LEU A 517 12.99 -10.08 9.98
N ILE A 518 12.47 -11.14 9.36
CA ILE A 518 13.02 -11.83 8.21
C ILE A 518 12.15 -11.48 6.98
N PRO A 519 12.73 -11.01 5.87
CA PRO A 519 11.99 -10.68 4.66
C PRO A 519 11.74 -11.93 3.82
N THR A 520 10.89 -12.85 4.31
CA THR A 520 10.63 -14.13 3.63
C THR A 520 10.10 -13.95 2.22
N ASN A 521 9.36 -12.88 1.97
CA ASN A 521 8.90 -12.46 0.65
C ASN A 521 10.06 -12.20 -0.31
N PHE A 522 11.00 -11.33 0.07
CA PHE A 522 12.14 -10.99 -0.79
C PHE A 522 13.07 -12.19 -0.98
N LEU A 523 13.26 -13.02 0.06
CA LEU A 523 14.05 -14.25 -0.05
C LEU A 523 13.40 -15.26 -1.03
N CYS A 524 12.08 -15.40 -0.99
CA CYS A 524 11.34 -16.25 -1.93
C CYS A 524 11.48 -15.75 -3.37
N ILE A 525 11.35 -14.44 -3.59
CA ILE A 525 11.52 -13.81 -4.91
C ILE A 525 12.96 -13.98 -5.41
N TYR A 526 13.94 -13.79 -4.53
CA TYR A 526 15.36 -13.97 -4.84
C TYR A 526 15.67 -15.40 -5.32
N GLU A 527 15.17 -16.42 -4.62
CA GLU A 527 15.39 -17.81 -5.02
C GLU A 527 14.66 -18.17 -6.32
N ASP A 528 13.45 -17.64 -6.57
CA ASP A 528 12.77 -17.82 -7.86
C ASP A 528 13.58 -17.20 -9.01
N LEU A 529 14.01 -15.94 -8.88
CA LEU A 529 14.86 -15.26 -9.86
C LEU A 529 16.15 -16.02 -10.12
N LYS A 530 16.82 -16.50 -9.07
CA LYS A 530 18.05 -17.27 -9.17
C LYS A 530 17.83 -18.61 -9.88
N SER A 531 16.75 -19.33 -9.56
CA SER A 531 16.41 -20.61 -10.21
C SER A 531 16.13 -20.45 -11.71
N LYS A 532 15.63 -19.28 -12.12
CA LYS A 532 15.33 -18.92 -13.52
C LYS A 532 16.45 -18.17 -14.24
N GLY A 533 17.59 -17.96 -13.58
CA GLY A 533 18.73 -17.22 -14.14
C GLY A 533 18.41 -15.75 -14.46
N LEU A 534 17.54 -15.11 -13.67
CA LEU A 534 17.07 -13.73 -13.84
C LEU A 534 17.66 -12.75 -12.81
N LEU A 535 18.51 -13.22 -11.90
CA LEU A 535 18.99 -12.40 -10.78
C LEU A 535 19.77 -11.16 -11.23
N ASP A 536 20.54 -11.28 -12.33
CA ASP A 536 21.32 -10.17 -12.89
C ASP A 536 20.43 -9.08 -13.53
N GLU A 537 19.16 -9.38 -13.80
CA GLU A 537 18.16 -8.44 -14.35
C GLU A 537 17.36 -7.72 -13.25
N ALA A 538 17.47 -8.13 -11.99
CA ALA A 538 16.60 -7.66 -10.91
C ALA A 538 16.65 -6.13 -10.71
N ASP A 539 17.85 -5.54 -10.76
CA ASP A 539 18.01 -4.08 -10.62
C ASP A 539 17.35 -3.32 -11.78
N MET A 540 17.39 -3.88 -12.99
CA MET A 540 16.68 -3.35 -14.15
C MET A 540 15.16 -3.46 -13.96
N PHE A 541 14.65 -4.58 -13.42
CA PHE A 541 13.22 -4.73 -13.12
C PHE A 541 12.71 -3.63 -12.16
N THR A 542 13.43 -3.38 -11.06
CA THR A 542 13.12 -2.29 -10.13
C THR A 542 13.19 -0.92 -10.80
N SER A 543 14.25 -0.65 -11.56
CA SER A 543 14.42 0.69 -12.17
C SER A 543 13.34 1.00 -13.21
N ILE A 544 13.02 0.04 -14.08
CA ILE A 544 12.08 0.25 -15.18
C ILE A 544 10.64 0.35 -14.69
N SER A 545 10.21 -0.55 -13.80
CA SER A 545 8.87 -0.45 -13.18
C SER A 545 8.72 0.83 -12.36
N GLY A 546 9.77 1.22 -11.63
CA GLY A 546 9.76 2.44 -10.82
C GLY A 546 9.71 3.74 -11.63
N ARG A 547 10.34 3.81 -12.81
CA ARG A 547 10.24 5.00 -13.69
C ARG A 547 8.82 5.20 -14.21
N LEU A 548 8.17 4.12 -14.65
CA LEU A 548 6.76 4.17 -15.04
C LEU A 548 5.86 4.58 -13.87
N ALA A 549 6.09 4.02 -12.68
CA ALA A 549 5.35 4.41 -11.49
C ALA A 549 5.50 5.91 -11.20
N VAL A 550 6.71 6.48 -11.28
CA VAL A 550 6.94 7.93 -11.09
C VAL A 550 6.13 8.79 -12.08
N ASP A 551 6.04 8.40 -13.35
CA ASP A 551 5.22 9.12 -14.34
C ASP A 551 3.73 9.10 -13.96
N LEU A 552 3.23 7.96 -13.48
CA LEU A 552 1.84 7.80 -13.05
C LEU A 552 1.54 8.57 -11.74
N TYR A 553 2.46 8.54 -10.77
CA TYR A 553 2.40 9.38 -9.57
C TYR A 553 2.30 10.85 -9.94
N LYS A 554 3.16 11.30 -10.86
CA LYS A 554 3.15 12.68 -11.36
C LYS A 554 1.79 13.03 -11.96
N ALA A 555 1.28 12.22 -12.88
CA ALA A 555 0.00 12.48 -13.54
C ALA A 555 -1.16 12.61 -12.54
N GLU A 556 -1.21 11.74 -11.52
CA GLU A 556 -2.26 11.69 -10.51
C GLU A 556 -2.17 12.85 -9.51
N ILE A 557 -0.97 13.18 -9.03
CA ILE A 557 -0.72 14.33 -8.15
C ILE A 557 -1.07 15.63 -8.86
N GLU A 558 -0.62 15.79 -10.11
CA GLU A 558 -0.95 17.00 -10.85
C GLU A 558 -2.44 17.14 -11.13
N ALA A 559 -3.17 16.02 -11.34
CA ALA A 559 -4.64 16.05 -11.48
C ALA A 559 -5.31 16.57 -10.20
N ALA A 560 -4.80 16.17 -9.04
CA ALA A 560 -5.26 16.69 -7.76
C ALA A 560 -4.94 18.19 -7.60
N LEU A 561 -3.73 18.64 -7.94
CA LEU A 561 -3.34 20.06 -7.89
C LEU A 561 -4.09 20.92 -8.92
N ARG A 562 -4.53 20.35 -10.04
CA ARG A 562 -5.42 20.99 -11.04
C ARG A 562 -6.88 21.04 -10.58
N THR A 563 -7.22 20.49 -9.42
CA THR A 563 -8.60 20.48 -8.92
C THR A 563 -8.85 21.64 -7.97
N THR A 564 -9.54 22.66 -8.46
CA THR A 564 -9.96 23.81 -7.63
C THR A 564 -10.79 23.34 -6.44
N GLY A 565 -10.43 23.80 -5.25
CA GLY A 565 -11.18 23.52 -4.02
C GLY A 565 -10.91 22.15 -3.41
N LEU A 566 -9.99 21.34 -3.94
CA LEU A 566 -9.57 20.10 -3.29
C LEU A 566 -8.70 20.39 -2.06
N GLY A 567 -8.90 19.63 -0.97
CA GLY A 567 -8.22 19.84 0.31
C GLY A 567 -6.83 19.19 0.41
N GLY A 568 -6.56 18.16 -0.40
CA GLY A 568 -5.24 17.54 -0.48
C GLY A 568 -5.26 16.09 -0.95
N VAL A 569 -4.11 15.42 -0.85
CA VAL A 569 -3.93 14.01 -1.20
C VAL A 569 -3.17 13.26 -0.10
N GLN A 570 -3.44 11.96 0.01
CA GLN A 570 -2.66 11.02 0.82
C GLN A 570 -2.13 9.93 -0.12
N LEU A 571 -0.82 9.90 -0.33
CA LEU A 571 -0.17 8.85 -1.10
C LEU A 571 -0.25 7.52 -0.35
N LEU A 572 -0.39 6.44 -1.11
CA LEU A 572 -0.11 5.07 -0.71
C LEU A 572 0.87 4.49 -1.76
N ASP A 573 2.13 4.85 -1.67
CA ASP A 573 2.79 5.56 -0.57
C ASP A 573 4.08 6.18 -1.12
N LEU A 574 4.67 7.17 -0.45
CA LEU A 574 6.04 7.57 -0.75
C LEU A 574 7.01 6.38 -0.58
N HIS A 575 6.82 5.56 0.45
CA HIS A 575 7.70 4.44 0.82
C HIS A 575 7.02 3.06 0.71
N ASP A 576 7.78 1.98 0.60
CA ASP A 576 7.19 0.64 0.41
C ASP A 576 6.40 0.12 1.62
N PHE A 577 5.27 -0.53 1.33
CA PHE A 577 4.46 -1.25 2.30
C PHE A 577 4.73 -2.76 2.20
N PRO A 578 5.42 -3.38 3.18
CA PRO A 578 5.84 -4.78 3.07
C PRO A 578 4.74 -5.81 3.40
N GLY A 579 3.61 -5.37 3.97
CA GLY A 579 2.45 -6.23 4.28
C GLY A 579 1.55 -6.47 3.08
N GLN A 580 0.41 -7.13 3.30
CA GLN A 580 -0.68 -7.36 2.31
C GLN A 580 -0.14 -7.82 0.96
N GLY A 581 0.61 -8.92 0.95
CA GLY A 581 1.11 -9.48 -0.30
C GLY A 581 2.35 -8.78 -0.86
N THR A 582 3.17 -8.12 -0.04
CA THR A 582 4.36 -7.39 -0.51
C THR A 582 3.99 -6.26 -1.47
N ALA A 583 3.41 -5.18 -0.95
CA ALA A 583 3.01 -4.02 -1.75
C ALA A 583 4.15 -3.01 -1.90
N THR A 584 5.07 -3.29 -2.82
CA THR A 584 6.17 -2.40 -3.17
C THR A 584 5.71 -1.29 -4.10
N VAL A 585 4.85 -0.38 -3.61
CA VAL A 585 4.30 0.76 -4.37
C VAL A 585 5.11 2.05 -4.21
N GLY A 586 6.06 2.07 -3.28
CA GLY A 586 6.80 3.26 -2.90
C GLY A 586 7.90 3.64 -3.89
N ILE A 587 8.17 4.94 -4.02
CA ILE A 587 9.32 5.45 -4.77
C ILE A 587 10.63 5.40 -3.95
N ILE A 588 10.50 5.26 -2.63
CA ILE A 588 11.58 4.92 -1.68
C ILE A 588 11.26 3.59 -0.98
N ASP A 589 12.26 2.96 -0.35
CA ASP A 589 12.08 1.65 0.28
C ASP A 589 11.45 1.74 1.68
N ALA A 590 11.16 0.57 2.28
CA ALA A 590 10.54 0.45 3.61
C ALA A 590 11.40 1.02 4.77
N PHE A 591 12.64 1.44 4.50
CA PHE A 591 13.54 2.08 5.46
C PHE A 591 13.64 3.59 5.23
N TRP A 592 12.82 4.17 4.34
CA TRP A 592 12.87 5.56 3.92
C TRP A 592 14.18 5.93 3.20
N ASP A 593 14.84 4.98 2.54
CA ASP A 593 16.01 5.24 1.70
C ASP A 593 15.65 5.25 0.21
N THR A 594 16.39 6.02 -0.58
CA THR A 594 16.15 6.11 -2.03
C THR A 594 16.35 4.77 -2.73
N LYS A 595 15.41 4.41 -3.61
CA LYS A 595 15.57 3.34 -4.60
C LYS A 595 16.35 3.77 -5.85
N GLY A 596 16.69 5.06 -5.96
CA GLY A 596 17.34 5.65 -7.14
C GLY A 596 16.38 5.97 -8.30
N LEU A 597 15.07 5.95 -8.06
CA LEU A 597 14.05 6.17 -9.09
C LEU A 597 13.88 7.65 -9.47
N ILE A 598 13.89 8.53 -8.48
CA ILE A 598 13.78 9.98 -8.66
C ILE A 598 14.46 10.72 -7.51
N GLN A 599 15.12 11.84 -7.81
CA GLN A 599 15.72 12.70 -6.79
C GLN A 599 14.66 13.59 -6.12
N PRO A 600 14.79 13.93 -4.83
CA PRO A 600 13.79 14.73 -4.12
C PRO A 600 13.47 16.07 -4.81
N HIS A 601 14.48 16.77 -5.33
CA HIS A 601 14.29 18.04 -6.04
C HIS A 601 13.52 17.90 -7.37
N GLN A 602 13.58 16.73 -8.03
CA GLN A 602 12.80 16.45 -9.24
C GLN A 602 11.35 16.14 -8.87
N PHE A 603 11.12 15.40 -7.78
CA PHE A 603 9.77 15.09 -7.31
C PHE A 603 9.01 16.36 -6.89
N LYS A 604 9.70 17.32 -6.23
CA LYS A 604 9.14 18.64 -5.89
C LYS A 604 8.66 19.46 -7.10
N GLN A 605 9.12 19.15 -8.32
CA GLN A 605 8.67 19.87 -9.51
C GLN A 605 7.17 19.69 -9.77
N PHE A 606 6.59 18.57 -9.32
CA PHE A 606 5.17 18.27 -9.44
C PHE A 606 4.44 18.07 -8.11
N PHE A 607 5.16 18.00 -6.98
CA PHE A 607 4.55 17.89 -5.65
C PHE A 607 5.25 18.79 -4.62
N SER A 608 4.93 20.09 -4.66
CA SER A 608 5.40 21.09 -3.70
C SER A 608 4.30 22.10 -3.40
N ASP A 609 4.61 23.07 -2.56
CA ASP A 609 3.79 24.24 -2.24
C ASP A 609 3.45 25.15 -3.42
N VAL A 610 4.35 25.33 -4.38
CA VAL A 610 4.09 26.05 -5.63
C VAL A 610 4.47 25.18 -6.82
N VAL A 611 3.49 24.88 -7.69
CA VAL A 611 3.69 23.96 -8.82
C VAL A 611 3.15 24.58 -10.11
N PRO A 612 4.01 24.77 -11.14
CA PRO A 612 3.58 25.02 -12.50
C PRO A 612 2.93 23.79 -13.10
N LEU A 613 1.79 23.99 -13.76
CA LEU A 613 0.98 22.94 -14.36
C LEU A 613 0.64 23.32 -15.81
N VAL A 614 0.40 22.32 -16.64
CA VAL A 614 -0.18 22.52 -17.98
C VAL A 614 -1.42 21.67 -18.19
N GLU A 615 -2.31 22.13 -19.06
CA GLU A 615 -3.44 21.37 -19.61
C GLU A 615 -3.15 21.05 -21.09
N LEU A 616 -2.61 19.87 -21.34
CA LEU A 616 -2.31 19.28 -22.65
C LEU A 616 -3.40 18.28 -23.02
N ASP A 617 -3.88 18.34 -24.26
CA ASP A 617 -4.81 17.36 -24.83
C ASP A 617 -4.16 15.99 -25.01
N LYS A 618 -2.91 15.97 -25.46
CA LYS A 618 -2.17 14.76 -25.78
C LYS A 618 -0.66 14.92 -25.56
N TYR A 619 0.04 13.81 -25.27
CA TYR A 619 1.51 13.77 -25.23
C TYR A 619 2.15 13.54 -26.62
N ILE A 620 1.40 12.95 -27.56
CA ILE A 620 1.88 12.55 -28.89
C ILE A 620 1.21 13.44 -29.94
N TRP A 621 2.01 14.09 -30.77
CA TRP A 621 1.62 15.09 -31.77
C TRP A 621 2.15 14.71 -33.14
N ASP A 622 1.54 15.23 -34.20
CA ASP A 622 2.05 15.16 -35.57
C ASP A 622 2.84 16.42 -35.93
N THR A 623 3.78 16.32 -36.87
CA THR A 623 4.50 17.50 -37.39
C THR A 623 3.56 18.52 -38.06
N SER A 624 2.37 18.10 -38.50
CA SER A 624 1.35 19.00 -39.04
C SER A 624 0.45 19.63 -37.96
N ASP A 625 0.60 19.26 -36.70
CA ASP A 625 -0.16 19.83 -35.60
C ASP A 625 0.34 21.23 -35.17
N VAL A 626 -0.55 21.96 -34.49
CA VAL A 626 -0.20 23.15 -33.70
C VAL A 626 -0.31 22.79 -32.22
N LEU A 627 0.83 22.81 -31.51
CA LEU A 627 0.89 22.50 -30.09
C LEU A 627 0.05 23.50 -29.30
N THR A 628 -0.97 22.97 -28.60
CA THR A 628 -1.94 23.76 -27.84
C THR A 628 -2.01 23.31 -26.39
N PHE A 629 -1.90 24.25 -25.44
CA PHE A 629 -2.03 23.99 -24.01
C PHE A 629 -2.33 25.25 -23.20
N HIS A 630 -2.80 25.08 -21.97
CA HIS A 630 -2.91 26.17 -20.99
C HIS A 630 -1.85 26.06 -19.91
N VAL A 631 -1.34 27.19 -19.44
CA VAL A 631 -0.44 27.25 -18.28
C VAL A 631 -1.22 27.64 -17.04
N LEU A 632 -1.01 26.90 -15.95
CA LEU A 632 -1.59 27.15 -14.64
C LEU A 632 -0.50 27.16 -13.56
N ILE A 633 -0.77 27.83 -12.45
CA ILE A 633 0.06 27.77 -11.23
C ILE A 633 -0.84 27.42 -10.06
N ALA A 634 -0.54 26.31 -9.38
CA ALA A 634 -1.08 26.03 -8.06
C ALA A 634 -0.16 26.71 -7.02
N ASN A 635 -0.68 27.72 -6.31
CA ASN A 635 0.08 28.43 -5.28
C ASN A 635 -0.51 28.16 -3.89
N TYR A 636 0.07 27.19 -3.18
CA TYR A 636 -0.17 26.92 -1.76
C TYR A 636 1.07 27.25 -0.92
N GLY A 637 1.90 28.18 -1.41
CA GLY A 637 3.08 28.69 -0.74
C GLY A 637 2.75 29.54 0.48
N ASN A 638 3.79 30.15 1.06
CA ASN A 638 3.66 31.00 2.24
C ASN A 638 3.13 32.41 1.94
N SER A 639 3.08 32.83 0.66
CA SER A 639 2.62 34.15 0.25
C SER A 639 2.09 34.17 -1.18
N ASP A 640 1.48 35.30 -1.56
CA ASP A 640 1.19 35.61 -2.96
C ASP A 640 2.48 35.69 -3.77
N LEU A 641 2.41 35.40 -5.07
CA LEU A 641 3.48 35.70 -6.02
C LEU A 641 3.15 37.02 -6.72
N VAL A 642 4.02 38.02 -6.52
CA VAL A 642 3.88 39.36 -7.11
C VAL A 642 4.92 39.53 -8.22
N ASP A 643 4.49 40.13 -9.34
CA ASP A 643 5.33 40.37 -10.54
C ASP A 643 6.04 39.12 -11.07
N ALA A 644 5.35 37.97 -11.02
CA ALA A 644 5.87 36.69 -11.46
C ALA A 644 6.11 36.68 -12.98
N THR A 645 7.31 36.29 -13.38
CA THR A 645 7.67 36.07 -14.79
C THR A 645 7.94 34.60 -15.03
N LEU A 646 7.08 33.95 -15.81
CA LEU A 646 7.25 32.57 -16.21
C LEU A 646 7.94 32.48 -17.58
N ARG A 647 8.81 31.50 -17.75
CA ARG A 647 9.34 31.10 -19.05
C ARG A 647 8.81 29.72 -19.42
N VAL A 648 8.25 29.63 -20.62
CA VAL A 648 7.82 28.39 -21.24
C VAL A 648 8.79 28.08 -22.37
N SER A 649 9.41 26.91 -22.35
CA SER A 649 10.41 26.52 -23.35
C SER A 649 10.13 25.12 -23.92
N LEU A 650 10.39 24.96 -25.21
CA LEU A 650 10.38 23.65 -25.88
C LEU A 650 11.82 23.27 -26.23
N ILE A 651 12.32 22.21 -25.62
CA ILE A 651 13.74 21.84 -25.62
C ILE A 651 13.87 20.41 -26.17
N ASP A 652 14.82 20.15 -27.07
CA ASP A 652 15.11 18.79 -27.52
C ASP A 652 16.14 18.06 -26.63
N LYS A 653 16.36 16.78 -26.91
CA LYS A 653 17.36 15.95 -26.20
C LYS A 653 18.79 16.49 -26.23
N THR A 654 19.14 17.33 -27.20
CA THR A 654 20.48 17.94 -27.30
C THR A 654 20.63 19.16 -26.38
N GLY A 655 19.52 19.57 -25.74
CA GLY A 655 19.45 20.80 -24.94
C GLY A 655 19.17 22.04 -25.79
N LYS A 656 18.90 21.89 -27.09
CA LYS A 656 18.59 23.02 -27.97
C LYS A 656 17.15 23.45 -27.71
N THR A 657 16.98 24.73 -27.39
CA THR A 657 15.66 25.37 -27.28
C THR A 657 15.14 25.76 -28.67
N HIS A 658 13.99 25.24 -29.06
CA HIS A 658 13.34 25.54 -30.35
C HIS A 658 12.35 26.69 -30.25
N LYS A 659 11.67 26.81 -29.11
CA LYS A 659 10.71 27.89 -28.85
C LYS A 659 10.80 28.32 -27.40
N THR A 660 10.62 29.62 -27.17
CA THR A 660 10.49 30.21 -25.84
C THR A 660 9.39 31.25 -25.83
N ARG A 661 8.59 31.27 -24.78
CA ARG A 661 7.59 32.30 -24.50
C ARG A 661 7.71 32.76 -23.05
N THR A 662 7.47 34.05 -22.83
CA THR A 662 7.50 34.65 -21.50
C THR A 662 6.10 35.10 -21.14
N ILE A 663 5.60 34.67 -19.97
CA ILE A 663 4.30 35.06 -19.43
C ILE A 663 4.57 35.91 -18.20
N LYS A 664 4.09 37.16 -18.20
CA LYS A 664 4.17 38.05 -17.03
C LYS A 664 2.82 38.11 -16.34
N LYS A 665 2.81 37.99 -15.02
CA LYS A 665 1.61 38.12 -14.20
C LYS A 665 1.93 38.95 -12.97
N ASP A 666 1.18 40.04 -12.81
CA ASP A 666 1.36 40.97 -11.69
C ASP A 666 1.05 40.31 -10.34
N PHE A 667 0.10 39.36 -10.33
CA PHE A 667 -0.39 38.76 -9.09
C PHE A 667 -0.92 37.33 -9.30
N ILE A 668 -0.40 36.38 -8.50
CA ILE A 668 -0.91 35.01 -8.35
C ILE A 668 -1.18 34.78 -6.85
N PRO A 669 -2.45 34.73 -6.43
CA PRO A 669 -2.82 34.66 -5.01
C PRO A 669 -2.38 33.35 -4.36
N GLN A 670 -2.07 33.42 -3.07
CA GLN A 670 -1.92 32.28 -2.18
C GLN A 670 -3.28 31.58 -2.00
N GLY A 671 -3.28 30.25 -2.04
CA GLY A 671 -4.45 29.42 -1.80
C GLY A 671 -5.23 28.99 -3.04
N GLU A 672 -4.82 29.41 -4.24
CA GLU A 672 -5.60 29.22 -5.47
C GLU A 672 -4.82 28.49 -6.58
N LEU A 673 -5.58 27.80 -7.44
CA LEU A 673 -5.15 27.39 -8.77
C LEU A 673 -5.43 28.53 -9.75
N LYS A 674 -4.38 29.19 -10.24
CA LYS A 674 -4.51 30.30 -11.19
C LYS A 674 -4.24 29.84 -12.62
N LYS A 675 -5.25 29.94 -13.48
CA LYS A 675 -5.09 29.78 -14.94
C LYS A 675 -4.53 31.07 -15.56
N LEU A 676 -3.43 30.97 -16.31
CA LEU A 676 -2.64 32.13 -16.76
C LEU A 676 -2.90 32.52 -18.21
N GLU A 677 -2.44 31.70 -19.16
CA GLU A 677 -2.47 31.98 -20.59
C GLU A 677 -2.65 30.68 -21.37
N SER A 678 -3.34 30.76 -22.51
CA SER A 678 -3.50 29.68 -23.48
C SER A 678 -2.49 29.89 -24.60
N LEU A 679 -1.68 28.88 -24.91
CA LEU A 679 -0.71 28.90 -26.00
C LEU A 679 -1.21 27.97 -27.10
N ASN A 680 -1.34 28.46 -28.33
CA ASN A 680 -1.95 27.75 -29.46
C ASN A 680 -1.38 28.16 -30.82
N ASP A 681 -0.13 28.62 -30.83
CA ASP A 681 0.58 29.22 -31.97
C ASP A 681 1.99 28.63 -32.16
N ILE A 682 2.23 27.44 -31.60
CA ILE A 682 3.50 26.71 -31.73
C ILE A 682 3.31 25.65 -32.81
N GLU A 683 3.58 26.04 -34.06
CA GLU A 683 3.61 25.13 -35.21
C GLU A 683 4.73 24.11 -35.05
N LEU A 684 4.43 22.83 -35.29
CA LEU A 684 5.37 21.71 -35.19
C LEU A 684 5.98 21.32 -36.55
N ASP A 685 5.63 22.03 -37.62
CA ASP A 685 6.11 21.79 -39.00
C ASP A 685 7.59 22.13 -39.19
N ILE A 686 8.18 22.83 -38.22
CA ILE A 686 9.62 23.06 -38.11
C ILE A 686 10.41 21.77 -37.93
N PHE A 687 9.75 20.67 -37.52
CA PHE A 687 10.33 19.35 -37.40
C PHE A 687 9.97 18.51 -38.63
N THR A 688 10.97 17.82 -39.19
CA THR A 688 10.81 17.01 -40.42
C THR A 688 10.95 15.51 -40.19
N ASP A 689 11.34 15.13 -38.97
CA ASP A 689 11.58 13.76 -38.51
C ASP A 689 10.95 13.57 -37.13
N ASN A 690 10.80 12.31 -36.70
CA ASN A 690 10.29 11.98 -35.38
C ASN A 690 11.22 12.55 -34.29
N ILE A 691 10.68 13.30 -33.32
CA ILE A 691 11.50 13.95 -32.28
C ILE A 691 10.85 13.87 -30.88
N GLU A 692 11.70 13.70 -29.86
CA GLU A 692 11.32 13.87 -28.45
C GLU A 692 11.65 15.30 -28.00
N LEU A 693 10.67 15.95 -27.37
CA LEU A 693 10.78 17.30 -26.85
C LEU A 693 10.39 17.33 -25.36
N THR A 694 10.92 18.29 -24.64
CA THR A 694 10.54 18.59 -23.26
C THR A 694 9.93 19.99 -23.23
N LEU A 695 8.66 20.06 -22.80
CA LEU A 695 7.99 21.30 -22.45
C LEU A 695 8.36 21.67 -21.02
N VAL A 696 9.03 22.80 -20.81
CA VAL A 696 9.44 23.29 -19.49
C VAL A 696 8.71 24.58 -19.17
N VAL A 697 8.11 24.65 -17.97
CA VAL A 697 7.55 25.88 -17.41
C VAL A 697 8.31 26.21 -16.12
N GLU A 698 9.00 27.34 -16.09
CA GLU A 698 9.78 27.81 -14.93
C GLU A 698 9.34 29.21 -14.48
N ILE A 699 9.41 29.48 -13.17
CA ILE A 699 9.23 30.83 -12.61
C ILE A 699 10.62 31.46 -12.44
N LEU A 700 10.92 32.47 -13.26
CA LEU A 700 12.24 33.10 -13.28
C LEU A 700 12.58 33.76 -11.94
N GLY A 701 13.83 33.59 -11.49
CA GLY A 701 14.29 34.08 -10.19
C GLY A 701 14.03 33.12 -9.03
N THR A 702 13.48 31.94 -9.30
CA THR A 702 13.24 30.87 -8.31
C THR A 702 13.78 29.53 -8.83
N GLU A 703 13.75 28.49 -7.99
CA GLU A 703 14.01 27.10 -8.41
C GLU A 703 12.75 26.38 -8.92
N ILE A 704 11.60 27.05 -8.94
CA ILE A 704 10.30 26.46 -9.25
C ILE A 704 10.18 26.24 -10.75
N LYS A 705 10.06 24.98 -11.15
CA LYS A 705 9.79 24.56 -12.53
C LYS A 705 9.05 23.24 -12.55
N ASN A 706 8.42 22.94 -13.68
CA ASN A 706 7.89 21.62 -14.02
C ASN A 706 8.11 21.34 -15.52
N GLU A 707 8.13 20.06 -15.90
CA GLU A 707 8.51 19.60 -17.23
C GLU A 707 7.68 18.40 -17.73
N TRP A 708 7.33 18.38 -19.02
CA TRP A 708 6.55 17.30 -19.64
C TRP A 708 7.23 16.83 -20.92
N THR A 709 7.37 15.52 -21.08
CA THR A 709 7.89 14.90 -22.31
C THR A 709 6.78 14.86 -23.35
N LEU A 710 7.07 15.39 -24.54
CA LEU A 710 6.21 15.39 -25.71
C LEU A 710 6.89 14.65 -26.85
N TRP A 711 6.08 14.01 -27.69
CA TRP A 711 6.54 13.26 -28.84
C TRP A 711 5.93 13.86 -30.09
N VAL A 712 6.75 14.23 -31.06
CA VAL A 712 6.28 14.74 -32.35
C VAL A 712 6.65 13.72 -33.42
N MET A 713 5.64 13.11 -34.03
CA MET A 713 5.75 12.11 -35.08
C MET A 713 5.64 12.77 -36.44
N LYS A 714 6.48 12.33 -37.38
CA LYS A 714 6.47 12.78 -38.77
C LYS A 714 5.14 12.38 -39.43
N ASP A 715 4.40 13.38 -39.88
CA ASP A 715 3.20 13.19 -40.68
C ASP A 715 3.57 12.47 -41.99
N SER A 716 3.27 11.18 -42.05
CA SER A 716 3.66 10.29 -43.14
C SER A 716 2.71 9.11 -43.27
N ASN A 717 2.69 8.50 -44.46
CA ASN A 717 1.97 7.25 -44.66
C ASN A 717 2.85 6.05 -44.25
N PRO A 718 2.26 4.92 -43.84
CA PRO A 718 3.00 3.68 -43.64
C PRO A 718 3.75 3.25 -44.91
N LEU A 719 5.04 2.94 -44.78
CA LEU A 719 5.85 2.43 -45.89
C LEU A 719 5.27 1.11 -46.43
N GLN A 720 5.28 0.94 -47.75
CA GLN A 720 4.69 -0.21 -48.44
C GLN A 720 5.71 -1.08 -49.20
N GLU A 721 6.82 -0.50 -49.68
CA GLU A 721 7.85 -1.23 -50.42
C GLU A 721 8.71 -2.11 -49.49
N LYS A 722 8.96 -3.36 -49.91
CA LYS A 722 9.61 -4.38 -49.07
C LYS A 722 10.47 -5.32 -49.91
N THR A 723 11.74 -5.51 -49.53
CA THR A 723 12.66 -6.52 -50.09
C THR A 723 12.66 -7.83 -49.28
N PHE A 724 12.01 -7.84 -48.12
CA PHE A 724 11.84 -8.99 -47.22
C PHE A 724 10.41 -9.55 -47.26
N LYS A 725 10.20 -10.73 -46.66
CA LYS A 725 8.88 -11.37 -46.58
C LYS A 725 8.16 -11.02 -45.29
N ILE A 726 6.83 -10.89 -45.37
CA ILE A 726 5.96 -10.76 -44.20
C ILE A 726 5.06 -11.99 -44.09
N TYR A 727 5.00 -12.57 -42.90
CA TYR A 727 4.08 -13.66 -42.58
C TYR A 727 3.26 -13.30 -41.34
N ASN A 728 1.98 -13.68 -41.34
CA ASN A 728 1.08 -13.47 -40.20
C ASN A 728 0.84 -14.76 -39.39
N ALA A 729 1.41 -15.88 -39.82
CA ALA A 729 1.32 -17.18 -39.15
C ALA A 729 2.53 -18.04 -39.54
N TYR A 730 2.97 -18.92 -38.65
CA TYR A 730 3.98 -19.91 -38.97
C TYR A 730 3.37 -21.02 -39.82
N ASN A 731 3.70 -21.03 -41.11
CA ASN A 731 3.13 -21.95 -42.08
C ASN A 731 4.20 -22.54 -43.02
N VAL A 732 3.77 -23.45 -43.90
CA VAL A 732 4.66 -24.15 -44.85
C VAL A 732 5.44 -23.18 -45.73
N GLU A 733 4.87 -22.04 -46.12
CA GLU A 733 5.56 -21.05 -46.95
C GLU A 733 6.63 -20.29 -46.15
N MET A 734 6.34 -19.88 -44.91
CA MET A 734 7.35 -19.29 -44.03
C MET A 734 8.51 -20.26 -43.79
N LYS A 735 8.23 -21.55 -43.56
CA LYS A 735 9.26 -22.59 -43.38
C LYS A 735 10.16 -22.73 -44.61
N LYS A 736 9.60 -22.63 -45.83
CA LYS A 736 10.39 -22.62 -47.07
C LYS A 736 11.29 -21.38 -47.16
N SER A 737 10.76 -20.19 -46.86
CA SER A 737 11.54 -18.95 -46.82
C SER A 737 12.70 -19.01 -45.82
N ILE A 738 12.46 -19.63 -44.65
CA ILE A 738 13.50 -19.91 -43.64
C ILE A 738 14.62 -20.79 -44.22
N MET A 739 14.27 -21.85 -44.95
CA MET A 739 15.25 -22.73 -45.59
C MET A 739 16.04 -22.03 -46.72
N MET A 740 15.44 -21.05 -47.38
CA MET A 740 16.06 -20.24 -48.44
C MET A 740 16.94 -19.10 -47.90
N GLY A 741 16.88 -18.79 -46.60
CA GLY A 741 17.67 -17.71 -46.01
C GLY A 741 17.10 -16.31 -46.27
N GLU A 742 15.79 -16.20 -46.57
CA GLU A 742 15.13 -14.90 -46.76
C GLU A 742 14.98 -14.14 -45.42
N LYS A 743 15.05 -12.81 -45.44
CA LYS A 743 14.69 -11.96 -44.28
C LYS A 743 13.18 -12.00 -44.07
N ILE A 744 12.74 -12.13 -42.82
CA ILE A 744 11.32 -12.29 -42.48
C ILE A 744 10.92 -11.33 -41.37
N LEU A 745 9.86 -10.56 -41.58
CA LEU A 745 9.08 -9.91 -40.53
C LEU A 745 7.86 -10.79 -40.22
N TYR A 746 7.79 -11.29 -38.99
CA TYR A 746 6.75 -12.18 -38.53
C TYR A 746 5.77 -11.41 -37.62
N LEU A 747 4.51 -11.34 -38.05
CA LEU A 747 3.40 -10.64 -37.38
C LEU A 747 2.32 -11.63 -36.92
N PRO A 748 2.62 -12.51 -35.96
CA PRO A 748 1.65 -13.47 -35.48
C PRO A 748 0.46 -12.83 -34.76
N SER A 749 -0.54 -13.65 -34.52
CA SER A 749 -1.59 -13.42 -33.52
C SER A 749 -1.25 -14.13 -32.20
N MET A 750 -1.87 -13.69 -31.10
CA MET A 750 -1.72 -14.36 -29.81
C MET A 750 -2.15 -15.83 -29.86
N ASP A 751 -3.18 -16.14 -30.65
CA ASP A 751 -3.73 -17.49 -30.82
C ASP A 751 -2.76 -18.46 -31.53
N ASP A 752 -1.67 -17.95 -32.12
CA ASP A 752 -0.60 -18.78 -32.69
C ASP A 752 0.31 -19.40 -31.60
N PHE A 753 0.13 -19.04 -30.32
CA PHE A 753 0.95 -19.50 -29.20
C PHE A 753 0.12 -19.94 -28.00
N ASN A 754 0.43 -21.11 -27.43
CA ASN A 754 -0.23 -21.60 -26.21
C ASN A 754 0.21 -20.85 -24.93
N HIS A 755 1.30 -20.08 -25.00
CA HIS A 755 1.84 -19.24 -23.93
C HIS A 755 1.83 -17.74 -24.29
N GLY A 756 1.01 -17.35 -25.27
CA GLY A 756 0.76 -15.95 -25.56
C GLY A 756 -0.03 -15.29 -24.42
N LYS A 757 0.40 -14.11 -23.97
CA LYS A 757 -0.35 -13.30 -22.99
C LYS A 757 -0.55 -11.88 -23.50
N SER A 758 -1.74 -11.34 -23.29
CA SER A 758 -2.00 -9.91 -23.52
C SER A 758 -1.07 -9.07 -22.66
N SER A 759 -0.62 -7.95 -23.20
CA SER A 759 0.20 -6.98 -22.46
C SER A 759 -0.65 -5.88 -21.85
N LYS A 760 -0.10 -5.19 -20.84
CA LYS A 760 -0.70 -4.03 -20.17
C LYS A 760 0.35 -2.96 -19.94
N TYR A 761 -0.02 -1.71 -20.25
CA TYR A 761 0.80 -0.55 -19.99
C TYR A 761 0.76 -0.16 -18.52
N ILE A 762 -0.45 -0.08 -17.94
CA ILE A 762 -0.61 0.20 -16.51
C ILE A 762 -0.06 -0.99 -15.71
N PRO A 763 0.83 -0.74 -14.72
CA PRO A 763 1.42 -1.81 -13.93
C PRO A 763 0.38 -2.44 -13.01
N VAL A 764 0.72 -3.60 -12.45
CA VAL A 764 -0.08 -4.27 -11.41
C VAL A 764 -0.55 -3.28 -10.35
N PHE A 765 -1.86 -3.31 -10.07
CA PHE A 765 -2.47 -2.56 -8.99
C PHE A 765 -2.00 -3.08 -7.63
N TRP A 766 -1.34 -2.23 -6.84
CA TRP A 766 -0.94 -2.46 -5.45
C TRP A 766 0.02 -3.65 -5.22
N SER A 767 -0.48 -4.89 -5.34
CA SER A 767 0.28 -6.13 -5.18
C SER A 767 -0.35 -7.27 -5.99
N PRO A 768 0.45 -8.04 -6.77
CA PRO A 768 -0.01 -9.22 -7.51
C PRO A 768 -0.38 -10.40 -6.60
N VAL A 769 -0.03 -10.36 -5.30
CA VAL A 769 -0.30 -11.44 -4.34
C VAL A 769 -1.60 -11.17 -3.60
N HIS A 770 -1.88 -9.91 -3.27
CA HIS A 770 -3.12 -9.50 -2.63
C HIS A 770 -4.27 -9.39 -3.63
N PHE A 771 -4.04 -8.70 -4.75
CA PHE A 771 -4.93 -8.67 -5.90
C PHE A 771 -4.31 -9.52 -7.00
N SER A 772 -4.71 -10.80 -7.07
CA SER A 772 -4.17 -11.74 -8.06
C SER A 772 -4.24 -11.16 -9.47
N SER A 773 -3.08 -10.98 -10.09
CA SER A 773 -2.94 -10.40 -11.42
C SER A 773 -1.82 -11.10 -12.19
N ASP A 774 -2.05 -11.29 -13.48
CA ASP A 774 -1.06 -11.75 -14.46
C ASP A 774 -0.33 -10.59 -15.16
N ASP A 775 -0.69 -9.34 -14.83
CA ASP A 775 -0.17 -8.15 -15.48
C ASP A 775 1.29 -7.91 -15.10
N SER A 776 2.00 -7.16 -15.93
CA SER A 776 3.39 -6.77 -15.69
C SER A 776 3.55 -5.57 -14.79
N CYS A 777 4.76 -5.34 -14.29
CA CYS A 777 5.14 -4.10 -13.62
C CYS A 777 5.63 -3.01 -14.60
N GLY A 778 5.67 -3.28 -15.91
CA GLY A 778 6.10 -2.36 -16.96
C GLY A 778 6.78 -3.08 -18.13
N THR A 779 7.39 -2.33 -19.05
CA THR A 779 8.17 -2.90 -20.16
C THR A 779 9.48 -2.14 -20.34
N TRP A 780 10.60 -2.86 -20.39
CA TRP A 780 11.90 -2.35 -20.80
C TRP A 780 12.01 -2.31 -22.32
N ILE A 781 12.62 -1.26 -22.84
CA ILE A 781 12.83 -1.00 -24.25
C ILE A 781 14.33 -0.90 -24.48
N ASN A 782 14.87 -1.74 -25.37
CA ASN A 782 16.27 -1.65 -25.78
C ASN A 782 16.47 -0.46 -26.72
N LYS A 783 16.43 0.77 -26.18
CA LYS A 783 16.46 2.02 -26.95
C LYS A 783 17.69 2.17 -27.86
N GLU A 784 18.77 1.46 -27.56
CA GLU A 784 20.03 1.49 -28.33
C GLU A 784 19.99 0.56 -29.57
N HIS A 785 18.94 -0.26 -29.71
CA HIS A 785 18.78 -1.13 -30.87
C HIS A 785 18.54 -0.31 -32.15
N GLU A 786 19.20 -0.67 -33.25
CA GLU A 786 19.14 0.07 -34.54
C GLU A 786 17.71 0.23 -35.11
N ILE A 787 16.77 -0.61 -34.69
CA ILE A 787 15.35 -0.50 -35.04
C ILE A 787 14.72 0.83 -34.59
N PHE A 788 15.31 1.51 -33.61
CA PHE A 788 14.86 2.80 -33.10
C PHE A 788 15.65 3.98 -33.66
N ARG A 789 16.55 3.77 -34.64
CA ARG A 789 17.37 4.84 -35.22
C ARG A 789 16.54 6.04 -35.69
N ASP A 790 15.38 5.76 -36.29
CA ASP A 790 14.47 6.76 -36.86
C ASP A 790 13.19 6.92 -36.01
N PHE A 791 13.16 6.35 -34.79
CA PHE A 791 12.03 6.42 -33.85
C PHE A 791 12.53 6.80 -32.43
N PRO A 792 12.35 8.05 -32.00
CA PRO A 792 12.84 8.49 -30.70
C PRO A 792 12.11 7.70 -29.62
N THR A 793 12.88 7.17 -28.66
CA THR A 793 12.32 6.42 -27.56
C THR A 793 13.17 6.55 -26.30
N GLN A 794 12.66 6.00 -25.20
CA GLN A 794 13.35 5.88 -23.91
C GLN A 794 13.41 4.40 -23.50
N GLU A 795 14.13 4.12 -22.41
CA GLU A 795 14.45 2.74 -21.98
C GLU A 795 13.28 2.00 -21.32
N TYR A 796 12.15 2.69 -21.09
CA TYR A 796 10.95 2.13 -20.48
C TYR A 796 9.71 2.53 -21.28
N SER A 797 8.64 1.74 -21.14
CA SER A 797 7.34 2.07 -21.71
C SER A 797 6.74 3.28 -20.99
N ASN A 798 6.94 4.48 -21.54
CA ASN A 798 6.25 5.71 -21.15
C ASN A 798 5.00 5.95 -22.05
N ALA A 799 4.40 7.14 -21.99
CA ALA A 799 3.19 7.47 -22.73
C ALA A 799 3.25 7.19 -24.25
N LEU A 800 4.44 7.29 -24.88
CA LEU A 800 4.63 6.94 -26.30
C LEU A 800 4.24 5.49 -26.59
N TRP A 801 4.55 4.59 -25.66
CA TRP A 801 4.32 3.16 -25.79
C TRP A 801 2.94 2.74 -25.30
N GLY A 802 2.21 3.58 -24.56
CA GLY A 802 0.99 3.18 -23.83
C GLY A 802 -0.02 2.42 -24.69
N TYR A 803 -0.45 3.04 -25.79
CA TYR A 803 -1.40 2.42 -26.72
C TYR A 803 -0.85 1.13 -27.34
N MET A 804 0.42 1.15 -27.79
CA MET A 804 1.05 0.00 -28.44
C MET A 804 1.18 -1.19 -27.49
N ILE A 805 1.49 -0.95 -26.22
CA ILE A 805 1.64 -1.99 -25.19
C ILE A 805 0.28 -2.56 -24.79
N ASP A 806 -0.76 -1.73 -24.63
CA ASP A 806 -2.11 -2.21 -24.28
C ASP A 806 -2.78 -3.04 -25.38
N HIS A 807 -2.32 -2.91 -26.63
CA HIS A 807 -2.84 -3.66 -27.79
C HIS A 807 -1.87 -4.75 -28.29
N ALA A 808 -0.74 -4.93 -27.60
CA ALA A 808 0.23 -5.97 -27.93
C ALA A 808 -0.07 -7.27 -27.17
N PHE A 809 0.51 -8.35 -27.68
CA PHE A 809 0.72 -9.57 -26.89
C PHE A 809 2.21 -9.86 -26.74
N THR A 810 2.52 -10.66 -25.73
CA THR A 810 3.87 -11.14 -25.44
C THR A 810 3.91 -12.66 -25.49
N VAL A 811 5.09 -13.19 -25.75
CA VAL A 811 5.39 -14.63 -25.77
C VAL A 811 6.57 -14.91 -24.86
N GLU A 812 6.56 -16.09 -24.23
CA GLU A 812 7.61 -16.63 -23.39
C GLU A 812 8.80 -17.08 -24.23
N TYR A 813 9.67 -16.13 -24.61
CA TYR A 813 10.82 -16.38 -25.46
C TYR A 813 11.87 -17.33 -24.83
N GLY A 814 11.76 -17.63 -23.53
CA GLY A 814 12.56 -18.66 -22.87
C GLY A 814 12.39 -20.06 -23.48
N TYR A 815 11.21 -20.37 -24.06
CA TYR A 815 11.01 -21.60 -24.82
C TYR A 815 11.81 -21.64 -26.12
N LEU A 816 12.24 -20.48 -26.63
CA LEU A 816 13.04 -20.35 -27.84
C LEU A 816 14.54 -20.36 -27.52
N SER A 817 14.99 -19.47 -26.64
CA SER A 817 16.38 -19.41 -26.17
C SER A 817 16.51 -18.50 -24.94
N HIS A 818 17.32 -18.93 -23.96
CA HIS A 818 17.70 -18.09 -22.82
C HIS A 818 18.80 -17.07 -23.16
N GLU A 819 19.50 -17.23 -24.28
CA GLU A 819 20.55 -16.30 -24.75
C GLU A 819 19.96 -15.13 -25.57
N LEU A 820 18.65 -15.17 -25.87
CA LEU A 820 17.98 -14.14 -26.64
C LEU A 820 17.84 -12.87 -25.81
N ILE A 821 18.42 -11.78 -26.30
CA ILE A 821 18.22 -10.42 -25.79
C ILE A 821 17.13 -9.77 -26.64
N PRO A 822 15.92 -9.57 -26.10
CA PRO A 822 14.82 -9.03 -26.88
C PRO A 822 14.97 -7.51 -27.11
N ILE A 823 14.19 -6.97 -28.03
CA ILE A 823 14.11 -5.52 -28.27
C ILE A 823 13.17 -4.89 -27.24
N THR A 824 12.08 -5.58 -26.88
CA THR A 824 11.22 -5.22 -25.74
C THR A 824 11.20 -6.35 -24.71
N ARG A 825 11.25 -6.03 -23.42
CA ARG A 825 11.18 -7.02 -22.33
C ARG A 825 10.10 -6.60 -21.35
N GLN A 826 9.06 -7.42 -21.22
CA GLN A 826 8.08 -7.19 -20.17
C GLN A 826 8.74 -7.41 -18.81
N ILE A 827 8.57 -6.45 -17.89
CA ILE A 827 8.99 -6.59 -16.51
C ILE A 827 7.97 -7.50 -15.82
N PRO A 828 8.35 -8.70 -15.38
CA PRO A 828 7.40 -9.60 -14.74
C PRO A 828 6.84 -8.99 -13.46
N ASN A 829 5.67 -9.44 -13.03
CA ASN A 829 5.32 -9.27 -11.62
C ASN A 829 6.09 -10.32 -10.79
N PHE A 830 6.42 -10.01 -9.55
CA PHE A 830 7.30 -10.87 -8.73
C PHE A 830 6.64 -12.19 -8.28
N ASN A 831 5.35 -12.38 -8.55
CA ASN A 831 4.65 -13.65 -8.36
C ASN A 831 4.85 -14.59 -9.57
N ASP A 832 5.21 -14.06 -10.75
CA ASP A 832 5.45 -14.82 -11.97
C ASP A 832 6.63 -14.25 -12.79
N ASN A 833 7.87 -14.66 -12.43
CA ASN A 833 9.09 -14.19 -13.09
C ASN A 833 9.39 -14.88 -14.43
N ASN A 834 8.52 -14.73 -15.43
CA ASN A 834 8.72 -15.34 -16.76
C ASN A 834 9.39 -14.39 -17.78
N ARG A 835 10.05 -14.99 -18.78
CA ARG A 835 10.76 -14.31 -19.87
C ARG A 835 9.83 -13.97 -21.02
N ARG A 836 9.21 -12.78 -20.99
CA ARG A 836 8.19 -12.33 -21.96
C ARG A 836 8.65 -11.13 -22.79
N SER A 837 8.34 -11.15 -24.08
CA SER A 837 8.66 -10.10 -25.05
C SER A 837 7.58 -9.97 -26.12
N SER A 838 7.38 -8.76 -26.63
CA SER A 838 6.52 -8.48 -27.79
C SER A 838 7.32 -8.18 -29.07
N LEU A 839 8.63 -7.99 -28.98
CA LEU A 839 9.47 -7.61 -30.12
C LEU A 839 10.89 -8.13 -29.89
N PHE A 840 11.35 -9.00 -30.79
CA PHE A 840 12.71 -9.54 -30.77
C PHE A 840 13.13 -10.05 -32.14
N GLU A 841 14.44 -10.17 -32.35
CA GLU A 841 15.01 -10.79 -33.55
C GLU A 841 15.83 -12.03 -33.23
N VAL A 842 15.84 -12.98 -34.17
CA VAL A 842 16.55 -14.25 -34.03
C VAL A 842 16.94 -14.81 -35.40
N MET A 843 18.11 -15.47 -35.47
CA MET A 843 18.48 -16.26 -36.65
C MET A 843 17.86 -17.66 -36.55
N VAL A 844 16.90 -17.97 -37.42
CA VAL A 844 16.31 -19.32 -37.54
C VAL A 844 16.95 -20.02 -38.74
N GLY A 845 17.79 -21.02 -38.49
CA GLY A 845 18.56 -21.64 -39.57
C GLY A 845 19.45 -20.62 -40.29
N LYS A 846 19.11 -20.27 -41.54
CA LYS A 846 19.84 -19.27 -42.35
C LYS A 846 19.13 -17.92 -42.44
N SER A 847 17.91 -17.82 -41.90
CA SER A 847 17.06 -16.64 -42.03
C SER A 847 17.08 -15.78 -40.78
N LYS A 848 17.11 -14.47 -40.97
CA LYS A 848 16.81 -13.50 -39.94
C LYS A 848 15.30 -13.34 -39.81
N VAL A 849 14.76 -13.57 -38.62
CA VAL A 849 13.34 -13.43 -38.30
C VAL A 849 13.18 -12.34 -37.24
N LEU A 850 12.45 -11.27 -37.56
CA LEU A 850 11.99 -10.27 -36.60
C LEU A 850 10.56 -10.63 -36.18
N PHE A 851 10.39 -11.07 -34.93
CA PHE A 851 9.09 -11.32 -34.32
C PHE A 851 8.50 -10.00 -33.82
N CYS A 852 7.24 -9.73 -34.14
CA CYS A 852 6.53 -8.54 -33.67
C CYS A 852 5.09 -8.87 -33.28
N GLY A 853 4.82 -8.90 -31.98
CA GLY A 853 3.50 -9.00 -31.35
C GLY A 853 2.83 -7.65 -31.07
N LEU A 854 3.40 -6.54 -31.53
CA LEU A 854 2.74 -5.23 -31.56
C LEU A 854 1.71 -5.19 -32.69
N ASP A 855 0.59 -4.50 -32.48
CA ASP A 855 -0.47 -4.40 -33.49
C ASP A 855 -0.20 -3.26 -34.48
N PHE A 856 -0.05 -3.62 -35.76
CA PHE A 856 0.05 -2.71 -36.90
C PHE A 856 -1.05 -2.96 -37.95
N ARG A 857 -2.20 -3.47 -37.52
CA ARG A 857 -3.37 -3.71 -38.38
C ARG A 857 -4.39 -2.59 -38.24
N GLY A 858 -5.18 -2.35 -39.29
CA GLY A 858 -6.22 -1.33 -39.28
C GLY A 858 -5.69 0.09 -39.45
N GLN A 859 -6.40 1.07 -38.87
CA GLN A 859 -6.00 2.47 -38.90
C GLN A 859 -4.97 2.74 -37.80
N LEU A 860 -3.76 3.11 -38.21
CA LEU A 860 -2.63 3.34 -37.31
C LEU A 860 -2.65 4.75 -36.73
N LYS A 861 -2.25 4.87 -35.46
CA LYS A 861 -1.93 6.15 -34.81
C LYS A 861 -0.54 6.66 -35.21
N PRO A 862 -0.24 7.96 -35.02
CA PRO A 862 1.06 8.54 -35.39
C PRO A 862 2.27 7.77 -34.85
N GLU A 863 2.25 7.38 -33.58
CA GLU A 863 3.32 6.62 -32.94
C GLU A 863 3.49 5.21 -33.53
N GLN A 864 2.39 4.57 -33.96
CA GLN A 864 2.43 3.28 -34.64
C GLN A 864 3.00 3.43 -36.05
N ILE A 865 2.64 4.48 -36.79
CA ILE A 865 3.19 4.76 -38.12
C ILE A 865 4.69 5.01 -38.02
N GLY A 866 5.12 5.84 -37.06
CA GLY A 866 6.52 6.13 -36.79
C GLY A 866 7.33 4.87 -36.52
N LEU A 867 6.87 4.02 -35.58
CA LEU A 867 7.56 2.77 -35.25
C LEU A 867 7.53 1.77 -36.41
N TRP A 868 6.39 1.63 -37.11
CA TRP A 868 6.27 0.76 -38.28
C TRP A 868 7.27 1.14 -39.37
N ASN A 869 7.38 2.42 -39.70
CA ASN A 869 8.32 2.91 -40.71
C ASN A 869 9.78 2.65 -40.29
N SER A 870 10.08 2.78 -39.00
CA SER A 870 11.40 2.45 -38.44
C SER A 870 11.71 0.95 -38.53
N ILE A 871 10.73 0.09 -38.23
CA ILE A 871 10.83 -1.38 -38.37
C ILE A 871 11.11 -1.77 -39.83
N LEU A 872 10.33 -1.24 -40.78
CA LEU A 872 10.51 -1.57 -42.20
C LEU A 872 11.87 -1.08 -42.71
N SER A 873 12.27 0.14 -42.35
CA SER A 873 13.58 0.69 -42.73
C SER A 873 14.72 -0.16 -42.15
N TYR A 874 14.59 -0.62 -40.90
CA TYR A 874 15.55 -1.53 -40.29
C TYR A 874 15.70 -2.84 -41.07
N MET A 875 14.57 -3.46 -41.46
CA MET A 875 14.54 -4.72 -42.21
C MET A 875 15.12 -4.60 -43.63
N GLU A 876 15.06 -3.42 -44.24
CA GLU A 876 15.66 -3.14 -45.55
C GLU A 876 17.20 -3.07 -45.52
N HIS A 877 17.82 -2.67 -44.39
CA HIS A 877 19.29 -2.60 -44.33
C HIS A 877 19.93 -3.98 -44.44
N ASP A 878 21.12 -4.04 -45.04
CA ASP A 878 21.92 -5.26 -45.27
C ASP A 878 22.61 -5.82 -44.02
N ASN A 879 21.99 -5.69 -42.84
CA ASN A 879 22.46 -6.30 -41.61
C ASN A 879 21.79 -7.67 -41.37
N ASN A 880 22.44 -8.73 -41.87
CA ASN A 880 22.00 -10.13 -41.72
C ASN A 880 22.53 -10.82 -40.45
N SER A 881 23.02 -10.07 -39.47
CA SER A 881 23.48 -10.63 -38.19
C SER A 881 22.44 -10.42 -37.09
N CYS A 882 22.25 -11.44 -36.25
CA CYS A 882 21.59 -11.33 -34.93
C CYS A 882 22.48 -12.00 -33.88
N ALA A 883 22.35 -11.57 -32.63
CA ALA A 883 23.13 -12.11 -31.52
C ALA A 883 22.75 -13.56 -31.16
N CYS A 884 21.49 -13.96 -31.38
CA CYS A 884 20.97 -15.29 -31.05
C CYS A 884 20.63 -16.08 -32.32
N SER A 885 20.98 -17.37 -32.34
CA SER A 885 20.62 -18.31 -33.41
C SER A 885 20.00 -19.58 -32.85
N VAL A 886 18.98 -20.08 -33.54
CA VAL A 886 18.21 -21.27 -33.19
C VAL A 886 17.99 -22.16 -34.41
N THR A 887 17.67 -23.42 -34.18
CA THR A 887 17.32 -24.36 -35.26
C THR A 887 15.89 -24.12 -35.74
N ILE A 888 15.58 -24.59 -36.96
CA ILE A 888 14.21 -24.56 -37.49
C ILE A 888 13.28 -25.36 -36.58
N ASP A 889 13.75 -26.51 -36.07
CA ASP A 889 12.97 -27.38 -35.18
C ASP A 889 12.68 -26.68 -33.85
N SER A 890 13.67 -25.99 -33.25
CA SER A 890 13.46 -25.19 -32.04
C SER A 890 12.43 -24.08 -32.25
N PHE A 891 12.45 -23.43 -33.41
CA PHE A 891 11.48 -22.39 -33.75
C PHE A 891 10.08 -22.96 -34.02
N GLU A 892 9.97 -24.18 -34.57
CA GLU A 892 8.69 -24.89 -34.70
C GLU A 892 8.14 -25.30 -33.32
N GLN A 893 8.99 -25.86 -32.46
CA GLN A 893 8.62 -26.18 -31.07
C GLN A 893 8.23 -24.95 -30.28
N PHE A 894 8.83 -23.79 -30.53
CA PHE A 894 8.47 -22.54 -29.88
C PHE A 894 6.98 -22.19 -30.06
N HIS A 895 6.34 -22.48 -31.20
CA HIS A 895 4.90 -22.21 -31.38
C HIS A 895 4.02 -23.21 -30.62
N LEU A 896 4.51 -24.44 -30.46
CA LEU A 896 3.80 -25.52 -29.76
C LEU A 896 4.04 -25.49 -28.25
N ALA A 897 5.15 -24.89 -27.82
CA ALA A 897 5.52 -24.72 -26.43
C ALA A 897 4.43 -23.97 -25.66
N GLY A 898 4.41 -24.09 -24.34
CA GLY A 898 3.31 -23.53 -23.57
C GLY A 898 2.00 -24.30 -23.72
N GLU A 899 1.95 -25.36 -24.53
CA GLU A 899 1.22 -26.56 -24.13
C GLU A 899 1.83 -26.98 -22.80
N SER A 900 1.36 -26.33 -21.75
CA SER A 900 1.45 -26.93 -20.46
C SER A 900 0.78 -28.28 -20.60
N ASP A 901 1.42 -29.25 -19.98
CA ASP A 901 0.82 -30.33 -19.23
C ASP A 901 -0.33 -29.88 -18.26
N ALA A 902 -1.08 -28.81 -18.59
CA ALA A 902 -2.36 -28.40 -17.99
C ALA A 902 -3.56 -29.01 -18.73
N LYS A 903 -3.35 -29.84 -19.75
CA LYS A 903 -4.04 -31.13 -19.68
C LYS A 903 -3.32 -31.84 -18.55
N LYS A 904 -3.93 -31.89 -17.36
CA LYS A 904 -3.55 -32.84 -16.31
C LYS A 904 -3.45 -34.21 -16.98
N ASP A 905 -2.28 -34.56 -17.49
CA ASP A 905 -2.03 -35.91 -17.93
C ASP A 905 -2.06 -36.68 -16.64
N LEU A 906 -3.19 -37.32 -16.39
CA LEU A 906 -3.38 -38.12 -15.20
C LEU A 906 -2.29 -39.20 -15.15
N GLY A 907 -1.70 -39.55 -16.30
CA GLY A 907 -0.62 -40.51 -16.46
C GLY A 907 -1.08 -41.92 -16.05
N GLY A 908 -0.72 -42.94 -16.81
CA GLY A 908 -1.17 -44.31 -16.54
C GLY A 908 -2.21 -44.79 -17.55
N ILE A 909 -2.91 -45.87 -17.23
CA ILE A 909 -3.74 -46.59 -18.20
C ILE A 909 -5.20 -46.17 -18.01
N ASN A 910 -5.93 -45.92 -19.11
CA ASN A 910 -7.38 -45.72 -19.04
C ASN A 910 -8.07 -47.05 -18.65
N LEU A 911 -8.51 -47.14 -17.41
CA LEU A 911 -9.10 -48.33 -16.80
C LEU A 911 -10.56 -48.55 -17.21
N ALA A 912 -11.24 -47.52 -17.73
CA ALA A 912 -12.66 -47.59 -18.11
C ALA A 912 -12.89 -48.19 -19.50
N ILE A 913 -11.85 -48.28 -20.34
CA ILE A 913 -11.99 -48.67 -21.75
C ILE A 913 -12.55 -50.09 -21.89
N GLY A 914 -13.68 -50.23 -22.60
CA GLY A 914 -14.34 -51.52 -22.82
C GLY A 914 -14.89 -52.21 -21.57
N LYS A 915 -14.91 -51.53 -20.43
CA LYS A 915 -15.54 -52.03 -19.19
C LYS A 915 -17.06 -51.90 -19.27
N LYS A 916 -17.76 -52.68 -18.46
CA LYS A 916 -19.22 -52.66 -18.43
C LYS A 916 -19.70 -51.29 -17.92
N ALA A 917 -20.48 -50.60 -18.75
CA ALA A 917 -21.12 -49.33 -18.42
C ALA A 917 -22.64 -49.46 -18.35
N VAL A 918 -23.26 -48.66 -17.50
CA VAL A 918 -24.72 -48.52 -17.36
C VAL A 918 -25.07 -47.05 -17.14
N ALA A 919 -26.26 -46.65 -17.56
CA ALA A 919 -26.81 -45.32 -17.34
C ALA A 919 -28.24 -45.43 -16.82
N ASP A 920 -28.79 -44.32 -16.33
CA ASP A 920 -30.20 -44.26 -15.91
C ASP A 920 -31.16 -44.29 -17.10
N SER A 921 -30.75 -43.72 -18.23
CA SER A 921 -31.52 -43.68 -19.47
C SER A 921 -30.61 -43.64 -20.71
N GLU A 922 -31.18 -44.00 -21.85
CA GLU A 922 -30.52 -44.02 -23.16
C GLU A 922 -31.54 -43.57 -24.22
N LEU A 923 -31.12 -42.71 -25.17
CA LEU A 923 -32.01 -42.20 -26.22
C LEU A 923 -32.56 -43.30 -27.13
N GLU A 924 -31.68 -44.17 -27.60
CA GLU A 924 -31.96 -45.36 -28.40
C GLU A 924 -30.71 -46.26 -28.37
N GLU A 925 -30.81 -47.48 -28.92
CA GLU A 925 -29.73 -48.49 -28.87
C GLU A 925 -28.38 -47.99 -29.41
N SER A 926 -28.42 -47.08 -30.39
CA SER A 926 -27.23 -46.47 -31.02
C SER A 926 -26.44 -45.54 -30.09
N PHE A 927 -27.06 -45.09 -28.98
CA PHE A 927 -26.50 -44.20 -27.95
C PHE A 927 -26.42 -44.87 -26.56
N SER A 928 -26.34 -46.19 -26.51
CA SER A 928 -26.29 -46.94 -25.25
C SER A 928 -25.12 -46.56 -24.34
N ALA A 929 -25.21 -46.85 -23.04
CA ALA A 929 -24.19 -46.51 -22.06
C ALA A 929 -22.80 -47.04 -22.44
N GLN A 930 -22.73 -48.20 -23.08
CA GLN A 930 -21.46 -48.78 -23.53
C GLN A 930 -20.72 -47.89 -24.56
N LYS A 931 -21.44 -47.01 -25.27
CA LYS A 931 -20.86 -46.05 -26.22
C LYS A 931 -20.05 -44.94 -25.54
N GLY A 932 -20.26 -44.71 -24.24
CA GLY A 932 -19.54 -43.69 -23.47
C GLY A 932 -18.09 -44.07 -23.13
N ASN A 933 -17.70 -45.34 -23.22
CA ASN A 933 -16.34 -45.81 -22.88
C ASN A 933 -15.76 -46.84 -23.86
N GLU A 934 -16.29 -46.92 -25.08
CA GLU A 934 -15.70 -47.74 -26.13
C GLU A 934 -14.61 -46.97 -26.91
N PRO A 935 -13.61 -47.65 -27.49
CA PRO A 935 -12.50 -47.01 -28.21
C PRO A 935 -12.88 -46.53 -29.62
N ILE A 936 -14.12 -46.07 -29.83
CA ILE A 936 -14.63 -45.64 -31.15
C ILE A 936 -14.93 -44.14 -31.09
N ALA A 937 -14.11 -43.34 -31.77
CA ALA A 937 -14.06 -41.89 -31.57
C ALA A 937 -15.34 -41.10 -31.95
N HIS A 938 -16.30 -41.71 -32.64
CA HIS A 938 -17.50 -41.07 -33.17
C HIS A 938 -18.81 -41.62 -32.58
N THR A 939 -18.72 -42.53 -31.61
CA THR A 939 -19.88 -43.02 -30.85
C THR A 939 -19.95 -42.29 -29.50
N LEU A 940 -21.15 -42.13 -28.96
CA LEU A 940 -21.36 -41.42 -27.70
C LEU A 940 -22.54 -42.01 -26.94
N TRP A 941 -22.52 -41.92 -25.61
CA TRP A 941 -23.73 -42.14 -24.82
C TRP A 941 -24.56 -40.87 -24.76
N LYS A 942 -25.89 -41.02 -24.83
CA LYS A 942 -26.86 -39.91 -24.75
C LYS A 942 -28.10 -40.32 -23.97
N ALA A 943 -28.53 -39.49 -23.03
CA ALA A 943 -29.73 -39.69 -22.23
C ALA A 943 -31.03 -39.57 -23.06
N ALA A 944 -32.15 -40.03 -22.50
CA ALA A 944 -33.43 -40.12 -23.21
C ALA A 944 -34.15 -38.78 -23.43
N ASP A 945 -33.87 -37.78 -22.60
CA ASP A 945 -34.48 -36.45 -22.65
C ASP A 945 -33.48 -35.36 -22.20
N TYR A 946 -33.97 -34.12 -22.02
CA TYR A 946 -33.15 -32.94 -21.72
C TYR A 946 -33.14 -32.57 -20.23
N GLU A 947 -33.69 -33.42 -19.36
CA GLU A 947 -33.76 -33.15 -17.93
C GLU A 947 -32.39 -33.28 -17.25
N VAL A 948 -32.23 -32.58 -16.13
CA VAL A 948 -31.05 -32.72 -15.26
C VAL A 948 -31.23 -33.93 -14.33
N GLY A 949 -30.12 -34.46 -13.82
CA GLY A 949 -30.09 -35.60 -12.89
C GLY A 949 -29.74 -36.94 -13.55
N HIS A 950 -29.63 -36.98 -14.89
CA HIS A 950 -29.12 -38.16 -15.60
C HIS A 950 -27.71 -38.54 -15.14
N TRP A 951 -27.43 -39.84 -15.10
CA TRP A 951 -26.15 -40.37 -14.68
C TRP A 951 -25.67 -41.52 -15.55
N TRP A 952 -24.35 -41.60 -15.67
CA TRP A 952 -23.64 -42.66 -16.36
C TRP A 952 -22.56 -43.25 -15.45
N GLN A 953 -22.37 -44.56 -15.49
CA GLN A 953 -21.49 -45.28 -14.57
C GLN A 953 -20.69 -46.38 -15.28
N VAL A 954 -19.44 -46.59 -14.85
CA VAL A 954 -18.59 -47.72 -15.24
C VAL A 954 -18.17 -48.58 -14.04
N ASP A 955 -18.18 -49.91 -14.22
CA ASP A 955 -17.58 -50.89 -13.29
C ASP A 955 -16.17 -51.26 -13.75
N LEU A 956 -15.13 -50.84 -13.01
CA LEU A 956 -13.73 -51.13 -13.34
C LEU A 956 -13.38 -52.62 -13.14
N GLY A 957 -14.22 -53.38 -12.44
CA GLY A 957 -14.11 -54.83 -12.20
C GLY A 957 -13.52 -55.19 -10.84
N GLU A 958 -12.63 -54.36 -10.30
CA GLU A 958 -12.00 -54.49 -8.98
C GLU A 958 -11.74 -53.11 -8.38
N VAL A 959 -11.42 -53.03 -7.08
CA VAL A 959 -11.03 -51.77 -6.43
C VAL A 959 -9.61 -51.44 -6.86
N VAL A 960 -9.44 -50.29 -7.50
CA VAL A 960 -8.17 -49.81 -8.04
C VAL A 960 -7.92 -48.39 -7.60
N TYR A 961 -6.65 -47.99 -7.54
CA TYR A 961 -6.30 -46.59 -7.33
C TYR A 961 -6.64 -45.77 -8.59
N VAL A 962 -7.40 -44.70 -8.42
CA VAL A 962 -7.88 -43.81 -9.48
C VAL A 962 -7.28 -42.43 -9.26
N LYS A 963 -6.39 -42.04 -10.17
CA LYS A 963 -5.78 -40.70 -10.18
C LYS A 963 -6.79 -39.64 -10.59
N GLY A 964 -7.65 -39.94 -11.55
CA GLY A 964 -8.65 -38.99 -12.02
C GLY A 964 -9.53 -39.49 -13.17
N THR A 965 -10.42 -38.62 -13.63
CA THR A 965 -11.29 -38.88 -14.78
C THR A 965 -11.13 -37.82 -15.86
N LYS A 966 -11.39 -38.21 -17.10
CA LYS A 966 -11.43 -37.30 -18.25
C LYS A 966 -12.66 -37.57 -19.10
N VAL A 967 -13.53 -36.57 -19.24
CA VAL A 967 -14.79 -36.68 -19.99
C VAL A 967 -14.77 -35.78 -21.21
N LYS A 968 -15.18 -36.28 -22.38
CA LYS A 968 -15.36 -35.53 -23.62
C LYS A 968 -16.85 -35.44 -23.95
N PHE A 969 -17.47 -34.29 -23.69
CA PHE A 969 -18.90 -34.06 -23.92
C PHE A 969 -19.29 -33.97 -25.41
N GLU A 970 -20.58 -34.13 -25.71
CA GLU A 970 -21.11 -34.06 -27.09
C GLU A 970 -20.81 -32.72 -27.76
N LYS A 971 -20.92 -31.61 -27.03
CA LYS A 971 -20.73 -30.24 -27.55
C LYS A 971 -19.95 -29.38 -26.56
N LYS A 972 -19.34 -28.28 -27.03
CA LYS A 972 -18.78 -27.22 -26.18
C LYS A 972 -19.91 -26.45 -25.51
N ALA A 973 -20.19 -26.74 -24.25
CA ALA A 973 -21.29 -26.16 -23.48
C ALA A 973 -20.97 -26.22 -21.98
N ASN A 974 -21.72 -25.48 -21.16
CA ASN A 974 -21.50 -25.48 -19.71
C ASN A 974 -22.26 -26.64 -19.04
N TYR A 975 -21.59 -27.79 -18.84
CA TYR A 975 -22.15 -28.93 -18.11
C TYR A 975 -21.82 -28.82 -16.62
N LEU A 976 -22.82 -28.78 -15.76
CA LEU A 976 -22.64 -28.85 -14.31
C LEU A 976 -22.80 -30.30 -13.88
N TYR A 977 -21.79 -30.89 -13.26
CA TYR A 977 -21.81 -32.31 -12.92
C TYR A 977 -21.06 -32.61 -11.62
N VAL A 978 -21.24 -33.81 -11.11
CA VAL A 978 -20.40 -34.36 -10.03
C VAL A 978 -19.84 -35.71 -10.46
N ILE A 979 -18.63 -36.04 -10.00
CA ILE A 979 -18.06 -37.38 -10.10
C ILE A 979 -18.22 -38.04 -8.73
N GLN A 980 -18.90 -39.19 -8.73
CA GLN A 980 -19.09 -40.03 -7.57
C GLN A 980 -18.32 -41.34 -7.73
N VAL A 981 -17.86 -41.89 -6.61
CA VAL A 981 -17.14 -43.17 -6.57
C VAL A 981 -17.74 -44.12 -5.55
N SER A 982 -17.53 -45.41 -5.75
CA SER A 982 -17.99 -46.47 -4.84
C SER A 982 -17.10 -47.72 -4.93
N ASN A 983 -16.95 -48.44 -3.82
CA ASN A 983 -16.28 -49.73 -3.78
C ASN A 983 -17.24 -50.92 -3.97
N ASP A 984 -18.53 -50.74 -3.65
CA ASP A 984 -19.54 -51.81 -3.66
C ASP A 984 -20.70 -51.58 -4.64
N GLY A 985 -20.76 -50.39 -5.26
CA GLY A 985 -21.81 -49.99 -6.20
C GLY A 985 -23.11 -49.56 -5.54
N ILE A 986 -23.20 -49.59 -4.20
CA ILE A 986 -24.39 -49.26 -3.40
C ILE A 986 -24.18 -47.94 -2.66
N HIS A 987 -23.03 -47.78 -1.99
CA HIS A 987 -22.69 -46.59 -1.22
C HIS A 987 -21.80 -45.66 -2.05
N TRP A 988 -22.25 -44.43 -2.28
CA TRP A 988 -21.60 -43.47 -3.16
C TRP A 988 -21.11 -42.25 -2.38
N GLU A 989 -19.89 -41.81 -2.68
CA GLU A 989 -19.34 -40.55 -2.20
C GLU A 989 -18.98 -39.64 -3.36
N THR A 990 -19.07 -38.32 -3.16
CA THR A 990 -18.70 -37.34 -4.18
C THR A 990 -17.20 -37.10 -4.14
N ALA A 991 -16.50 -37.51 -5.20
CA ALA A 991 -15.06 -37.36 -5.33
C ALA A 991 -14.65 -36.07 -6.07
N SER A 992 -15.53 -35.53 -6.93
CA SER A 992 -15.36 -34.20 -7.55
C SER A 992 -16.71 -33.51 -7.70
N ASN A 993 -16.77 -32.22 -7.37
CA ASN A 993 -17.98 -31.41 -7.51
C ASN A 993 -17.76 -30.23 -8.47
N GLN A 994 -18.41 -30.29 -9.64
CA GLN A 994 -18.33 -29.31 -10.71
C GLN A 994 -19.66 -28.56 -10.90
N THR A 995 -20.46 -28.38 -9.85
CA THR A 995 -21.75 -27.67 -9.96
C THR A 995 -21.65 -26.15 -9.93
N GLY A 996 -20.49 -25.57 -9.62
CA GLY A 996 -20.26 -24.12 -9.56
C GLY A 996 -19.37 -23.54 -10.67
N GLN A 997 -18.98 -24.36 -11.65
CA GLN A 997 -18.04 -23.96 -12.71
C GLN A 997 -18.75 -23.27 -13.90
N THR A 998 -18.02 -22.43 -14.65
CA THR A 998 -18.56 -21.62 -15.77
C THR A 998 -17.95 -21.95 -17.14
N SER A 999 -17.07 -22.94 -17.20
CA SER A 999 -16.32 -23.26 -18.40
C SER A 999 -17.18 -23.99 -19.43
N MET A 1000 -16.86 -23.79 -20.71
CA MET A 1000 -17.55 -24.41 -21.86
C MET A 1000 -16.70 -25.40 -22.68
N GLU A 1001 -15.47 -25.70 -22.23
CA GLU A 1001 -14.64 -26.73 -22.86
C GLU A 1001 -15.35 -28.07 -23.02
N GLN A 1002 -15.11 -28.69 -24.17
CA GLN A 1002 -15.68 -29.99 -24.50
C GLN A 1002 -15.05 -31.12 -23.69
N VAL A 1003 -13.80 -30.97 -23.28
CA VAL A 1003 -13.06 -31.98 -22.51
C VAL A 1003 -12.82 -31.46 -21.10
N ARG A 1004 -13.18 -32.26 -20.10
CA ARG A 1004 -12.91 -31.98 -18.68
C ARG A 1004 -12.02 -33.03 -18.08
N THR A 1005 -11.23 -32.63 -17.09
CA THR A 1005 -10.39 -33.54 -16.32
C THR A 1005 -10.53 -33.23 -14.83
N ASP A 1006 -10.81 -34.26 -14.03
CA ASP A 1006 -10.98 -34.20 -12.58
C ASP A 1006 -9.88 -35.05 -11.92
N ILE A 1007 -9.19 -34.51 -10.89
CA ILE A 1007 -8.22 -35.29 -10.08
C ILE A 1007 -8.96 -35.84 -8.87
N LEU A 1008 -8.85 -37.13 -8.64
CA LEU A 1008 -9.55 -37.83 -7.54
C LEU A 1008 -8.57 -38.41 -6.51
N ASN A 1009 -7.47 -39.04 -6.95
CA ASN A 1009 -6.48 -39.70 -6.10
C ASN A 1009 -7.10 -40.59 -4.99
N ILE A 1010 -7.97 -41.52 -5.38
CA ILE A 1010 -8.78 -42.34 -4.46
C ILE A 1010 -8.85 -43.79 -4.92
N GLU A 1011 -9.07 -44.74 -4.02
CA GLU A 1011 -9.37 -46.13 -4.37
C GLU A 1011 -10.86 -46.32 -4.63
N ALA A 1012 -11.21 -46.83 -5.82
CA ALA A 1012 -12.60 -47.03 -6.22
C ALA A 1012 -12.74 -48.21 -7.20
N ARG A 1013 -13.91 -48.86 -7.20
CA ARG A 1013 -14.29 -49.84 -8.24
C ARG A 1013 -15.28 -49.27 -9.25
N TYR A 1014 -16.21 -48.45 -8.79
CA TYR A 1014 -17.26 -47.87 -9.61
C TYR A 1014 -17.10 -46.36 -9.68
N ILE A 1015 -17.18 -45.81 -10.89
CA ILE A 1015 -17.11 -44.37 -11.14
C ILE A 1015 -18.40 -43.95 -11.84
N LYS A 1016 -19.01 -42.87 -11.36
CA LYS A 1016 -20.27 -42.34 -11.88
C LYS A 1016 -20.16 -40.84 -12.10
N ILE A 1017 -20.65 -40.37 -13.24
CA ILE A 1017 -20.90 -38.95 -13.49
C ILE A 1017 -22.39 -38.68 -13.37
N VAL A 1018 -22.77 -37.63 -12.65
CA VAL A 1018 -24.17 -37.17 -12.51
C VAL A 1018 -24.26 -35.74 -13.02
N TYR A 1019 -25.11 -35.51 -14.00
CA TYR A 1019 -25.29 -34.20 -14.64
C TYR A 1019 -26.33 -33.37 -13.88
N ASN A 1020 -25.88 -32.42 -13.07
CA ASN A 1020 -26.73 -31.60 -12.20
C ASN A 1020 -27.19 -30.27 -12.85
N GLY A 1021 -26.68 -29.93 -14.03
CA GLY A 1021 -27.11 -28.76 -14.80
C GLY A 1021 -26.68 -28.87 -16.26
N LEU A 1022 -27.59 -28.53 -17.17
CA LEU A 1022 -27.43 -28.60 -18.62
C LEU A 1022 -27.87 -27.28 -19.26
N PRO A 1023 -27.20 -26.81 -20.33
CA PRO A 1023 -27.66 -25.66 -21.12
C PRO A 1023 -28.95 -25.98 -21.91
N GLU A 1024 -29.67 -24.94 -22.31
CA GLU A 1024 -30.87 -25.06 -23.15
C GLU A 1024 -30.53 -25.82 -24.46
N ASP A 1025 -31.38 -26.78 -24.84
CA ASP A 1025 -31.21 -27.68 -26.00
C ASP A 1025 -29.96 -28.60 -25.96
N VAL A 1026 -29.38 -28.84 -24.79
CA VAL A 1026 -28.27 -29.80 -24.59
C VAL A 1026 -28.70 -30.93 -23.65
N CYS A 1027 -28.61 -32.16 -24.14
CA CYS A 1027 -28.90 -33.37 -23.38
C CYS A 1027 -27.61 -33.87 -22.69
N ALA A 1028 -27.74 -34.62 -21.58
CA ALA A 1028 -26.61 -35.29 -20.95
C ALA A 1028 -25.99 -36.32 -21.92
N ALA A 1029 -24.76 -36.06 -22.36
CA ALA A 1029 -24.10 -36.87 -23.37
C ALA A 1029 -22.57 -36.70 -23.37
N HIS A 1030 -21.85 -37.77 -23.70
CA HIS A 1030 -20.39 -37.73 -23.88
C HIS A 1030 -19.88 -38.78 -24.87
N TYR A 1031 -18.87 -38.41 -25.66
CA TYR A 1031 -18.13 -39.29 -26.58
C TYR A 1031 -17.17 -40.23 -25.84
N SER A 1032 -16.58 -39.76 -24.74
CA SER A 1032 -15.72 -40.60 -23.90
C SER A 1032 -15.81 -40.22 -22.43
N PHE A 1033 -15.79 -41.22 -21.57
CA PHE A 1033 -15.56 -41.12 -20.14
C PHE A 1033 -14.39 -42.04 -19.78
N GLU A 1034 -13.25 -41.43 -19.53
CA GLU A 1034 -11.97 -42.09 -19.29
C GLU A 1034 -11.63 -42.02 -17.80
N VAL A 1035 -11.09 -43.10 -17.24
CA VAL A 1035 -10.68 -43.19 -15.84
C VAL A 1035 -9.22 -43.61 -15.80
N TYR A 1036 -8.34 -42.82 -15.19
CA TYR A 1036 -6.91 -43.10 -15.14
C TYR A 1036 -6.50 -43.52 -13.74
N GLY A 1037 -5.69 -44.56 -13.65
CA GLY A 1037 -5.15 -45.13 -12.40
C GLY A 1037 -3.70 -45.59 -12.54
#